data_AF-A0A1H6DKF5-F1
#
_entry.id   AF-A0A1H6DKF5-F1
#
_cell.length_a   1.000
_cell.length_b   1.000
_cell.length_c   1.000
_cell.angle_alpha   90.00
_cell.angle_beta   90.00
_cell.angle_gamma   90.00
#
_symmetry.space_group_name_H-M   'P 1'
#
loop_
_entity.id
_entity.type
_entity.pdbx_description
1 polymer ?
#
loop_
_entity_poly.entity_id
_entity_poly.type
_entity_poly.pdbx_seq_one_letter_code
_entity_poly.pdbx_strand_id
1 'polypeptide(L)'
;MRSFPRVLFDEAHCESWTVRREVAEAINPAHPDDNSYARAAGLLRHLGHTVAAHTAGALDAGALAEQDVLVIAHPSGERWERTTGQGSPVFGAAELDAIQEFVAGGGGLVVLAEEEQDKYGNNLGELLGRFGVEVVHGTVRDPKHAHRGVATWVLGERSTAAGPLAGVRSACFYRAGTLHADGADVLFTTSAAADPAGAPLAVAVRHGRGRVVVFADSDLFGDDSIEDYDHRRLWGNVITWAARVPEAVDGSEARDAAKAELFARLKAGVEELRPLQVKDGSVPEEGKERAKALVGEIAARVGEISGYFAHDAAYLQAVRDDLAQWAEQDLGVPDFLDSLDLFHPDTQREDGLEHVVVFPMYTQNGNPNRNLEAVWIRTIWPDWLARLEAGGYDNPMFVPIAFEDFTSGYDTHSAVLFPETVAVRRAPERFTWGGIFADREAARFRRVARAAVETLKLDLPPDADRLLASQQLAQDTFVLWDLVHDRTHSHGDLPFDPFMIKQRMPYWLYSLEELRCDLTAFGEAVKLEGQGVPHARYVQHAILFDRLFRFPITGERVRNYDGLGGQLLFAYLHRNDIVRWTDNRLTIDWERVADGVADLRGEVEKLYRDSIDRSKLAHWLAAHELVGSYVAPHPASVWAKGIAALPEEQKAKVDAVLADEFPLSMFYEALRRKLTDVVESTKGLRA
;
A
#
# COMPACT_ATOMS: atom_id res chain seq x y z
N MET A 1 15.51 3.01 -2.21
CA MET A 1 14.62 3.25 -3.38
C MET A 1 13.56 4.28 -3.00
N ARG A 2 12.94 4.96 -3.97
CA ARG A 2 11.93 6.01 -3.70
C ARG A 2 10.52 5.49 -4.01
N SER A 3 9.55 5.84 -3.17
CA SER A 3 8.17 5.34 -3.24
C SER A 3 7.36 5.98 -4.39
N PHE A 4 7.69 7.22 -4.74
CA PHE A 4 6.98 7.99 -5.76
C PHE A 4 7.81 8.28 -7.02
N PRO A 5 7.17 8.36 -8.20
CA PRO A 5 7.80 8.70 -9.47
C PRO A 5 8.55 10.05 -9.50
N ARG A 6 9.60 10.10 -10.31
CA ARG A 6 10.25 11.32 -10.80
C ARG A 6 9.87 11.58 -12.25
N VAL A 7 9.32 12.75 -12.51
CA VAL A 7 8.77 13.15 -13.80
C VAL A 7 9.59 14.33 -14.31
N LEU A 8 10.17 14.16 -15.49
CA LEU A 8 10.89 15.19 -16.20
C LEU A 8 10.02 15.70 -17.35
N PHE A 9 9.69 16.98 -17.35
CA PHE A 9 9.09 17.64 -18.51
C PHE A 9 10.20 18.23 -19.35
N ASP A 10 10.18 17.92 -20.64
CA ASP A 10 11.04 18.60 -21.59
C ASP A 10 10.57 20.05 -21.77
N GLU A 11 11.50 20.98 -21.65
CA GLU A 11 11.33 22.41 -21.90
C GLU A 11 12.56 23.00 -22.64
N ALA A 12 13.37 22.12 -23.24
CA ALA A 12 14.61 22.44 -23.92
C ALA A 12 14.50 22.38 -25.45
N HIS A 13 13.34 21.98 -25.98
CA HIS A 13 13.08 21.74 -27.40
C HIS A 13 11.90 22.57 -27.92
N CYS A 14 11.87 23.85 -27.55
CA CYS A 14 10.85 24.81 -27.97
C CYS A 14 9.42 24.33 -27.69
N GLU A 15 9.17 23.81 -26.51
CA GLU A 15 7.86 23.32 -26.09
C GLU A 15 6.86 24.46 -26.02
N SER A 16 5.65 24.16 -26.49
CA SER A 16 4.53 25.10 -26.45
C SER A 16 3.90 25.16 -25.05
N TRP A 17 4.18 24.15 -24.21
CA TRP A 17 3.69 24.05 -22.84
C TRP A 17 4.84 24.03 -21.84
N THR A 18 4.64 24.69 -20.70
CA THR A 18 5.64 24.73 -19.62
C THR A 18 4.99 24.49 -18.27
N VAL A 19 5.70 23.78 -17.38
CA VAL A 19 5.29 23.61 -15.98
C VAL A 19 5.71 24.80 -15.11
N ARG A 20 6.39 25.79 -15.70
CA ARG A 20 6.86 27.03 -15.07
C ARG A 20 5.90 28.18 -15.40
N ARG A 21 5.09 28.58 -14.43
CA ARG A 21 4.03 29.58 -14.62
C ARG A 21 4.56 30.92 -15.14
N GLU A 22 5.70 31.35 -14.61
CA GLU A 22 6.35 32.59 -15.00
C GLU A 22 6.81 32.59 -16.47
N VAL A 23 7.14 31.42 -17.03
CA VAL A 23 7.50 31.26 -18.44
C VAL A 23 6.24 31.33 -19.29
N ALA A 24 5.15 30.66 -18.89
CA ALA A 24 3.86 30.75 -19.57
C ALA A 24 3.36 32.21 -19.66
N GLU A 25 3.50 32.98 -18.57
CA GLU A 25 3.18 34.41 -18.52
C GLU A 25 4.06 35.27 -19.43
N ALA A 26 5.31 34.87 -19.64
CA ALA A 26 6.21 35.57 -20.55
C ALA A 26 5.90 35.29 -22.02
N ILE A 27 5.64 34.03 -22.39
CA ILE A 27 5.40 33.63 -23.78
C ILE A 27 3.98 33.96 -24.23
N ASN A 28 2.99 33.89 -23.32
CA ASN A 28 1.61 34.28 -23.58
C ASN A 28 1.00 35.20 -22.51
N PRO A 29 1.38 36.49 -22.47
CA PRO A 29 0.91 37.41 -21.44
C PRO A 29 -0.61 37.64 -21.41
N ALA A 30 -1.29 37.46 -22.54
CA ALA A 30 -2.74 37.66 -22.64
C ALA A 30 -3.52 36.45 -22.10
N HIS A 31 -3.03 35.25 -22.36
CA HIS A 31 -3.67 33.98 -22.01
C HIS A 31 -2.63 32.94 -21.57
N PRO A 32 -1.99 33.13 -20.40
CA PRO A 32 -0.92 32.24 -19.95
C PRO A 32 -1.38 30.81 -19.68
N ASP A 33 -2.67 30.61 -19.39
CA ASP A 33 -3.24 29.29 -19.14
C ASP A 33 -3.15 28.39 -20.39
N ASP A 34 -3.20 28.98 -21.60
CA ASP A 34 -3.09 28.31 -22.91
C ASP A 34 -1.66 27.81 -23.24
N ASN A 35 -0.69 28.02 -22.34
CA ASN A 35 0.68 27.52 -22.47
C ASN A 35 1.22 26.99 -21.13
N SER A 36 0.36 26.80 -20.13
CA SER A 36 0.78 26.39 -18.78
C SER A 36 0.26 25.01 -18.41
N TYR A 37 1.17 24.17 -17.93
CA TYR A 37 0.91 22.89 -17.27
C TYR A 37 1.23 22.97 -15.76
N ALA A 38 1.22 24.17 -15.18
CA ALA A 38 1.60 24.37 -13.77
C ALA A 38 0.65 23.63 -12.82
N ARG A 39 -0.66 23.57 -13.13
CA ARG A 39 -1.65 22.78 -12.37
C ARG A 39 -1.46 21.28 -12.58
N ALA A 40 -1.12 20.84 -13.79
CA ALA A 40 -0.81 19.44 -14.08
C ALA A 40 0.40 18.97 -13.26
N ALA A 41 1.47 19.77 -13.22
CA ALA A 41 2.62 19.52 -12.35
C ALA A 41 2.25 19.59 -10.86
N GLY A 42 1.40 20.55 -10.47
CA GLY A 42 0.90 20.68 -9.10
C GLY A 42 0.13 19.44 -8.63
N LEU A 43 -0.71 18.86 -9.49
CA LEU A 43 -1.38 17.60 -9.22
C LEU A 43 -0.39 16.45 -8.97
N LEU A 44 0.61 16.28 -9.84
CA LEU A 44 1.58 15.21 -9.68
C LEU A 44 2.37 15.36 -8.36
N ARG A 45 2.74 16.60 -7.99
CA ARG A 45 3.36 16.89 -6.69
C ARG A 45 2.44 16.55 -5.51
N HIS A 46 1.14 16.84 -5.63
CA HIS A 46 0.14 16.45 -4.63
C HIS A 46 0.03 14.92 -4.49
N LEU A 47 0.20 14.17 -5.59
CA LEU A 47 0.31 12.70 -5.59
C LEU A 47 1.68 12.18 -5.14
N GLY A 48 2.57 13.06 -4.65
CA GLY A 48 3.89 12.73 -4.11
C GLY A 48 5.00 12.61 -5.15
N HIS A 49 4.70 12.81 -6.44
CA HIS A 49 5.71 12.72 -7.49
C HIS A 49 6.66 13.92 -7.42
N THR A 50 7.92 13.69 -7.79
CA THR A 50 8.84 14.81 -8.05
C THR A 50 8.64 15.26 -9.49
N VAL A 51 8.48 16.57 -9.72
CA VAL A 51 8.35 17.15 -11.06
C VAL A 51 9.44 18.17 -11.30
N ALA A 52 10.23 17.97 -12.36
CA ALA A 52 11.28 18.87 -12.82
C ALA A 52 11.09 19.24 -14.29
N ALA A 53 11.60 20.41 -14.68
CA ALA A 53 11.69 20.85 -16.07
C ALA A 53 13.13 20.70 -16.56
N HIS A 54 13.31 20.10 -17.73
CA HIS A 54 14.57 20.03 -18.46
C HIS A 54 14.68 21.25 -19.36
N THR A 55 15.44 22.27 -18.96
CA THR A 55 15.36 23.59 -19.61
C THR A 55 16.46 23.87 -20.63
N ALA A 56 17.45 22.98 -20.74
CA ALA A 56 18.56 23.15 -21.66
C ALA A 56 19.32 21.83 -21.89
N GLY A 57 19.95 21.71 -23.06
CA GLY A 57 20.79 20.57 -23.40
C GLY A 57 20.01 19.38 -23.93
N ALA A 58 20.75 18.36 -24.37
CA ALA A 58 20.17 17.17 -24.99
C ALA A 58 19.52 16.23 -23.95
N LEU A 59 18.49 15.49 -24.37
CA LEU A 59 17.89 14.38 -23.61
C LEU A 59 18.77 13.13 -23.74
N ASP A 60 19.93 13.15 -23.09
CA ASP A 60 20.87 12.02 -23.07
C ASP A 60 20.61 11.04 -21.90
N ALA A 61 21.40 9.97 -21.84
CA ALA A 61 21.32 8.97 -20.77
C ALA A 61 21.52 9.58 -19.37
N GLY A 62 22.31 10.65 -19.23
CA GLY A 62 22.53 11.34 -17.96
C GLY A 62 21.31 12.10 -17.50
N ALA A 63 20.67 12.85 -18.40
CA ALA A 63 19.42 13.57 -18.12
C ALA A 63 18.28 12.61 -17.70
N LEU A 64 18.24 11.41 -18.28
CA LEU A 64 17.16 10.43 -18.09
C LEU A 64 17.44 9.40 -16.98
N ALA A 65 18.68 9.24 -16.51
CA ALA A 65 19.09 8.15 -15.60
C ALA A 65 18.24 8.05 -14.32
N GLU A 66 17.96 9.18 -13.68
CA GLU A 66 17.20 9.24 -12.43
C GLU A 66 15.69 9.46 -12.61
N GLN A 67 15.19 9.48 -13.85
CA GLN A 67 13.78 9.76 -14.10
C GLN A 67 12.99 8.47 -14.25
N ASP A 68 11.72 8.52 -13.86
CA ASP A 68 10.78 7.43 -14.06
C ASP A 68 9.86 7.68 -15.25
N VAL A 69 9.60 8.96 -15.58
CA VAL A 69 8.80 9.40 -16.73
C VAL A 69 9.45 10.62 -17.38
N LEU A 70 9.50 10.61 -18.71
CA LEU A 70 9.72 11.78 -19.56
C LEU A 70 8.39 12.23 -20.17
N VAL A 71 8.09 13.53 -20.10
CA VAL A 71 6.94 14.15 -20.74
C VAL A 71 7.45 15.10 -21.83
N ILE A 72 6.98 14.92 -23.07
CA ILE A 72 7.25 15.81 -24.20
C ILE A 72 5.94 16.47 -24.61
N ALA A 73 5.84 17.78 -24.36
CA ALA A 73 4.61 18.53 -24.52
C ALA A 73 4.67 19.49 -25.71
N HIS A 74 4.36 18.96 -26.90
CA HIS A 74 4.25 19.71 -28.15
C HIS A 74 5.44 20.67 -28.46
N PRO A 75 6.65 20.13 -28.72
CA PRO A 75 7.77 20.91 -29.26
C PRO A 75 7.39 21.53 -30.60
N SER A 76 7.66 22.82 -30.80
CA SER A 76 7.16 23.55 -31.98
C SER A 76 8.10 24.68 -32.40
N GLY A 77 8.10 24.99 -33.69
CA GLY A 77 8.70 26.21 -34.20
C GLY A 77 7.82 27.43 -33.93
N GLU A 78 8.45 28.58 -33.67
CA GLU A 78 7.79 29.84 -33.26
C GLU A 78 6.86 30.47 -34.33
N ARG A 79 6.74 29.85 -35.52
CA ARG A 79 5.91 30.39 -36.60
C ARG A 79 4.42 30.29 -36.28
N TRP A 80 4.00 29.20 -35.62
CA TRP A 80 2.59 28.88 -35.39
C TRP A 80 2.25 28.88 -33.90
N GLU A 81 3.19 28.50 -33.05
CA GLU A 81 3.00 28.42 -31.61
C GLU A 81 3.86 29.44 -30.86
N ARG A 82 3.41 29.76 -29.64
CA ARG A 82 4.23 30.46 -28.64
C ARG A 82 4.95 29.40 -27.83
N THR A 83 6.27 29.48 -27.77
CA THR A 83 7.08 28.42 -27.16
C THR A 83 8.07 28.98 -26.15
N THR A 84 8.69 28.09 -25.36
CA THR A 84 9.75 28.45 -24.41
C THR A 84 10.96 29.14 -25.06
N GLY A 85 11.09 29.05 -26.40
CA GLY A 85 12.20 29.60 -27.17
C GLY A 85 13.55 28.96 -26.84
N GLN A 86 13.56 27.82 -26.13
CA GLN A 86 14.78 27.12 -25.76
C GLN A 86 15.12 26.05 -26.79
N GLY A 87 16.36 26.04 -27.28
CA GLY A 87 16.88 24.98 -28.14
C GLY A 87 16.21 24.90 -29.52
N SER A 88 15.86 23.68 -29.93
CA SER A 88 15.32 23.36 -31.26
C SER A 88 14.16 22.36 -31.09
N PRO A 89 13.06 22.47 -31.85
CA PRO A 89 11.95 21.51 -31.78
C PRO A 89 12.28 20.14 -32.40
N VAL A 90 13.50 19.97 -32.90
CA VAL A 90 13.99 18.73 -33.52
C VAL A 90 15.00 18.06 -32.58
N PHE A 91 14.68 16.84 -32.18
CA PHE A 91 15.57 15.95 -31.42
C PHE A 91 16.66 15.38 -32.32
N GLY A 92 17.91 15.40 -31.85
CA GLY A 92 19.03 14.76 -32.55
C GLY A 92 18.94 13.23 -32.52
N ALA A 93 19.61 12.56 -33.46
CA ALA A 93 19.59 11.09 -33.54
C ALA A 93 20.01 10.39 -32.23
N ALA A 94 21.01 10.93 -31.52
CA ALA A 94 21.46 10.39 -30.24
C ALA A 94 20.43 10.55 -29.12
N GLU A 95 19.62 11.60 -29.15
CA GLU A 95 18.53 11.82 -28.19
C GLU A 95 17.40 10.84 -28.43
N LEU A 96 17.02 10.65 -29.71
CA LEU A 96 16.03 9.65 -30.09
C LEU A 96 16.45 8.23 -29.65
N ASP A 97 17.74 7.90 -29.80
CA ASP A 97 18.31 6.64 -29.32
C ASP A 97 18.24 6.55 -27.78
N ALA A 98 18.65 7.61 -27.06
CA ALA A 98 18.63 7.66 -25.60
C ALA A 98 17.22 7.55 -25.02
N ILE A 99 16.23 8.22 -25.61
CA ILE A 99 14.81 8.12 -25.20
C ILE A 99 14.29 6.70 -25.44
N GLN A 100 14.61 6.09 -26.59
CA GLN A 100 14.21 4.72 -26.87
C GLN A 100 14.83 3.72 -25.88
N GLU A 101 16.13 3.86 -25.59
CA GLU A 101 16.83 3.03 -24.61
C GLU A 101 16.28 3.23 -23.19
N PHE A 102 15.97 4.46 -22.81
CA PHE A 102 15.33 4.79 -21.53
C PHE A 102 13.99 4.06 -21.37
N VAL A 103 13.13 4.12 -22.39
CA VAL A 103 11.85 3.41 -22.38
C VAL A 103 12.07 1.89 -22.38
N ALA A 104 12.92 1.36 -23.25
CA ALA A 104 13.23 -0.08 -23.28
C ALA A 104 13.74 -0.59 -21.91
N GLY A 105 14.52 0.25 -21.21
CA GLY A 105 15.03 0.03 -19.87
C GLY A 105 14.00 0.12 -18.74
N GLY A 106 12.75 0.50 -19.01
CA GLY A 106 11.67 0.58 -18.02
C GLY A 106 11.16 1.98 -17.74
N GLY A 107 11.74 3.03 -18.34
CA GLY A 107 11.22 4.39 -18.26
C GLY A 107 9.86 4.56 -18.94
N GLY A 108 9.11 5.55 -18.49
CA GLY A 108 7.86 5.98 -19.10
C GLY A 108 8.06 7.14 -20.07
N LEU A 109 7.35 7.15 -21.19
CA LEU A 109 7.29 8.29 -22.11
C LEU A 109 5.83 8.73 -22.31
N VAL A 110 5.54 10.00 -22.09
CA VAL A 110 4.24 10.60 -22.38
C VAL A 110 4.43 11.71 -23.40
N VAL A 111 3.79 11.59 -24.57
CA VAL A 111 3.90 12.55 -25.67
C VAL A 111 2.55 13.17 -25.96
N LEU A 112 2.54 14.50 -26.02
CA LEU A 112 1.37 15.32 -26.35
C LEU A 112 1.63 15.88 -27.74
N ALA A 113 0.96 15.30 -28.74
CA ALA A 113 0.95 15.77 -30.11
C ALA A 113 -0.18 16.78 -30.32
N GLU A 114 -0.40 17.23 -31.55
CA GLU A 114 -1.33 18.30 -31.88
C GLU A 114 -2.01 18.10 -33.24
N GLU A 115 -3.10 18.85 -33.50
CA GLU A 115 -3.69 18.92 -34.84
C GLU A 115 -2.67 19.35 -35.90
N GLU A 116 -2.84 18.88 -37.14
CA GLU A 116 -2.00 19.31 -38.26
C GLU A 116 -0.48 19.19 -37.98
N GLN A 117 -0.07 18.17 -37.20
CA GLN A 117 1.27 17.97 -36.61
C GLN A 117 2.45 18.36 -37.51
N ASP A 118 2.44 18.00 -38.80
CA ASP A 118 3.53 18.27 -39.76
C ASP A 118 3.92 19.76 -39.89
N LYS A 119 3.05 20.72 -39.53
CA LYS A 119 3.32 22.15 -39.73
C LYS A 119 4.27 22.77 -38.69
N TYR A 120 4.52 22.08 -37.58
CA TYR A 120 5.22 22.63 -36.42
C TYR A 120 6.74 22.50 -36.46
N GLY A 121 7.29 21.81 -37.46
CA GLY A 121 8.75 21.75 -37.65
C GLY A 121 9.51 20.94 -36.60
N ASN A 122 8.80 20.10 -35.83
CA ASN A 122 9.40 19.09 -34.95
C ASN A 122 9.56 17.74 -35.67
N ASN A 123 10.21 16.76 -35.02
CA ASN A 123 10.31 15.39 -35.48
C ASN A 123 9.64 14.37 -34.54
N LEU A 124 8.48 14.72 -33.95
CA LEU A 124 7.71 13.77 -33.14
C LEU A 124 7.34 12.49 -33.92
N GLY A 125 7.10 12.60 -35.23
CA GLY A 125 6.85 11.42 -36.08
C GLY A 125 8.04 10.44 -36.12
N GLU A 126 9.28 10.94 -36.10
CA GLU A 126 10.47 10.09 -36.05
C GLU A 126 10.62 9.42 -34.67
N LEU A 127 10.37 10.17 -33.59
CA LEU A 127 10.40 9.64 -32.23
C LEU A 127 9.33 8.56 -32.02
N LEU A 128 8.07 8.87 -32.34
CA LEU A 128 6.94 7.98 -32.12
C LEU A 128 6.97 6.77 -33.04
N GLY A 129 7.53 6.90 -34.25
CA GLY A 129 7.76 5.78 -35.16
C GLY A 129 8.62 4.66 -34.56
N ARG A 130 9.56 4.99 -33.64
CA ARG A 130 10.35 3.99 -32.91
C ARG A 130 9.52 3.11 -31.97
N PHE A 131 8.33 3.58 -31.61
CA PHE A 131 7.36 2.88 -30.76
C PHE A 131 6.15 2.35 -31.55
N GLY A 132 6.16 2.47 -32.88
CA GLY A 132 5.05 2.03 -33.74
C GLY A 132 3.80 2.91 -33.64
N VAL A 133 3.97 4.19 -33.27
CA VAL A 133 2.87 5.17 -33.22
C VAL A 133 3.12 6.25 -34.28
N GLU A 134 2.08 6.58 -35.03
CA GLU A 134 2.05 7.66 -36.01
C GLU A 134 1.02 8.71 -35.59
N VAL A 135 1.40 9.98 -35.66
CA VAL A 135 0.47 11.11 -35.52
C VAL A 135 -0.03 11.45 -36.92
N VAL A 136 -1.32 11.27 -37.16
CA VAL A 136 -1.93 11.54 -38.44
C VAL A 136 -2.25 13.03 -38.53
N HIS A 137 -1.68 13.69 -39.55
CA HIS A 137 -1.93 15.10 -39.83
C HIS A 137 -3.41 15.36 -40.16
N GLY A 138 -4.06 16.18 -39.33
CA GLY A 138 -5.42 16.66 -39.55
C GLY A 138 -5.99 17.29 -38.28
N THR A 139 -7.24 17.76 -38.37
CA THR A 139 -8.01 18.29 -37.24
C THR A 139 -9.33 17.52 -37.16
N VAL A 140 -9.58 16.90 -36.02
CA VAL A 140 -10.84 16.20 -35.76
C VAL A 140 -12.00 17.19 -35.65
N ARG A 141 -13.15 16.82 -36.22
CA ARG A 141 -14.40 17.58 -36.06
C ARG A 141 -15.56 16.68 -35.66
N ASP A 142 -16.23 16.98 -34.56
CA ASP A 142 -17.47 16.32 -34.14
C ASP A 142 -18.49 17.34 -33.59
N PRO A 143 -19.25 18.02 -34.46
CA PRO A 143 -20.27 18.96 -34.02
C PRO A 143 -21.38 18.36 -33.15
N LYS A 144 -21.55 17.02 -33.13
CA LYS A 144 -22.60 16.36 -32.37
C LYS A 144 -22.17 16.04 -30.94
N HIS A 145 -20.89 15.77 -30.74
CA HIS A 145 -20.32 15.45 -29.42
C HIS A 145 -19.18 16.42 -29.11
N ALA A 146 -19.52 17.71 -29.04
CA ALA A 146 -18.57 18.80 -28.84
C ALA A 146 -18.78 19.51 -27.49
N HIS A 147 -17.69 19.79 -26.77
CA HIS A 147 -17.69 20.69 -25.63
C HIS A 147 -18.04 22.12 -26.08
N ARG A 148 -19.01 22.73 -25.38
CA ARG A 148 -19.53 24.08 -25.66
C ARG A 148 -19.97 24.32 -27.12
N GLY A 149 -20.26 23.26 -27.86
CA GLY A 149 -20.69 23.34 -29.27
C GLY A 149 -19.58 23.73 -30.26
N VAL A 150 -18.31 23.72 -29.86
CA VAL A 150 -17.18 23.98 -30.76
C VAL A 150 -16.79 22.69 -31.44
N ALA A 151 -16.92 22.62 -32.78
CA ALA A 151 -16.80 21.37 -33.52
C ALA A 151 -15.45 20.64 -33.36
N THR A 152 -14.37 21.34 -33.05
CA THR A 152 -13.04 20.74 -32.83
C THR A 152 -12.81 20.30 -31.37
N TRP A 153 -13.70 20.68 -30.45
CA TRP A 153 -13.60 20.36 -29.02
C TRP A 153 -14.35 19.06 -28.74
N VAL A 154 -13.81 17.94 -29.20
CA VAL A 154 -14.51 16.66 -29.30
C VAL A 154 -14.49 15.85 -28.01
N LEU A 155 -15.63 15.26 -27.65
CA LEU A 155 -15.70 14.31 -26.54
C LEU A 155 -15.26 12.93 -27.03
N GLY A 156 -14.18 12.42 -26.46
CA GLY A 156 -13.64 11.11 -26.81
C GLY A 156 -14.54 9.97 -26.32
N GLU A 157 -14.74 8.96 -27.17
CA GLU A 157 -15.35 7.69 -26.79
C GLU A 157 -14.32 6.79 -26.12
N ARG A 158 -14.55 6.46 -24.86
CA ARG A 158 -13.68 5.61 -24.05
C ARG A 158 -13.67 4.18 -24.60
N SER A 159 -12.48 3.63 -24.84
CA SER A 159 -12.30 2.29 -25.40
C SER A 159 -12.11 1.17 -24.37
N THR A 160 -11.68 1.48 -23.15
CA THR A 160 -11.47 0.50 -22.07
C THR A 160 -11.80 1.05 -20.69
N ALA A 161 -12.21 0.18 -19.76
CA ALA A 161 -12.48 0.56 -18.38
C ALA A 161 -11.24 0.53 -17.45
N ALA A 162 -10.13 -0.02 -17.93
CA ALA A 162 -8.99 -0.45 -17.14
C ALA A 162 -7.75 0.45 -17.30
N GLY A 163 -6.72 0.19 -16.48
CA GLY A 163 -5.39 0.78 -16.65
C GLY A 163 -5.42 2.31 -16.53
N PRO A 164 -4.82 3.07 -17.48
CA PRO A 164 -4.83 4.54 -17.44
C PRO A 164 -6.23 5.16 -17.33
N LEU A 165 -7.27 4.44 -17.76
CA LEU A 165 -8.65 4.94 -17.75
C LEU A 165 -9.43 4.54 -16.50
N ALA A 166 -8.82 3.90 -15.50
CA ALA A 166 -9.53 3.51 -14.29
C ALA A 166 -10.18 4.74 -13.61
N GLY A 167 -11.52 4.73 -13.48
CA GLY A 167 -12.30 5.85 -12.95
C GLY A 167 -12.40 7.08 -13.86
N VAL A 168 -11.86 7.04 -15.09
CA VAL A 168 -12.01 8.12 -16.09
C VAL A 168 -13.23 7.79 -16.96
N ARG A 169 -14.26 8.64 -16.95
CA ARG A 169 -15.49 8.40 -17.72
C ARG A 169 -15.51 9.21 -19.01
N SER A 170 -14.98 10.42 -18.96
CA SER A 170 -15.03 11.37 -20.07
C SER A 170 -13.76 12.21 -20.17
N ALA A 171 -13.37 12.51 -21.41
CA ALA A 171 -12.32 13.46 -21.74
C ALA A 171 -12.72 14.23 -23.02
N CYS A 172 -12.41 15.52 -23.04
CA CYS A 172 -12.61 16.42 -24.16
C CYS A 172 -11.26 16.76 -24.77
N PHE A 173 -11.16 16.63 -26.08
CA PHE A 173 -9.97 16.95 -26.85
C PHE A 173 -10.23 18.22 -27.67
N TYR A 174 -9.46 19.29 -27.49
CA TYR A 174 -9.80 20.64 -27.95
C TYR A 174 -9.36 20.92 -29.38
N ARG A 175 -8.21 20.41 -29.80
CA ARG A 175 -7.72 20.56 -31.18
C ARG A 175 -6.97 19.32 -31.61
N ALA A 176 -7.62 18.16 -31.46
CA ALA A 176 -6.91 16.92 -31.71
C ALA A 176 -6.63 16.66 -33.19
N GLY A 177 -5.45 16.10 -33.45
CA GLY A 177 -5.23 15.22 -34.59
C GLY A 177 -5.83 13.83 -34.35
N THR A 178 -5.29 12.81 -35.01
CA THR A 178 -5.58 11.41 -34.70
C THR A 178 -4.31 10.59 -34.67
N LEU A 179 -4.37 9.38 -34.11
CA LEU A 179 -3.24 8.48 -34.01
C LEU A 179 -3.49 7.21 -34.82
N HIS A 180 -2.43 6.66 -35.37
CA HIS A 180 -2.39 5.30 -35.89
C HIS A 180 -1.33 4.50 -35.14
N ALA A 181 -1.70 3.35 -34.60
CA ALA A 181 -0.77 2.50 -33.87
C ALA A 181 -1.24 1.04 -33.90
N ASP A 182 -0.52 0.20 -34.64
CA ASP A 182 -0.85 -1.22 -34.75
C ASP A 182 -0.49 -1.95 -33.45
N GLY A 183 -1.47 -2.65 -32.86
CA GLY A 183 -1.26 -3.44 -31.64
C GLY A 183 -1.14 -2.62 -30.34
N ALA A 184 -1.45 -1.32 -30.39
CA ALA A 184 -1.55 -0.48 -29.20
C ALA A 184 -2.89 -0.63 -28.48
N ASP A 185 -2.90 -0.35 -27.17
CA ASP A 185 -4.12 -0.22 -26.40
C ASP A 185 -4.72 1.16 -26.67
N VAL A 186 -5.81 1.22 -27.45
CA VAL A 186 -6.53 2.47 -27.69
C VAL A 186 -7.27 2.89 -26.42
N LEU A 187 -7.06 4.14 -26.00
CA LEU A 187 -7.67 4.70 -24.79
C LEU A 187 -8.97 5.44 -25.14
N PHE A 188 -8.91 6.34 -26.11
CA PHE A 188 -10.05 7.11 -26.61
C PHE A 188 -10.08 7.09 -28.13
N THR A 189 -11.30 7.10 -28.69
CA THR A 189 -11.55 7.27 -30.12
C THR A 189 -12.46 8.46 -30.36
N THR A 190 -12.45 8.99 -31.58
CA THR A 190 -13.51 9.88 -32.06
C THR A 190 -14.83 9.12 -32.18
N SER A 191 -15.96 9.83 -32.11
CA SER A 191 -17.27 9.17 -32.25
C SER A 191 -17.51 8.66 -33.66
N ALA A 192 -18.57 7.86 -33.84
CA ALA A 192 -19.05 7.45 -35.15
C ALA A 192 -19.56 8.61 -36.03
N ALA A 193 -19.82 9.80 -35.45
CA ALA A 193 -20.29 10.97 -36.17
C ALA A 193 -19.18 12.00 -36.45
N ALA A 194 -17.98 11.76 -35.94
CA ALA A 194 -16.83 12.63 -36.14
C ALA A 194 -16.24 12.48 -37.55
N ASP A 195 -15.41 13.44 -37.94
CA ASP A 195 -14.53 13.39 -39.11
C ASP A 195 -13.07 13.52 -38.65
N PRO A 196 -12.24 12.46 -38.76
CA PRO A 196 -12.60 11.08 -39.13
C PRO A 196 -13.37 10.35 -38.00
N ALA A 197 -14.20 9.38 -38.36
CA ALA A 197 -15.00 8.59 -37.41
C ALA A 197 -14.23 7.40 -36.82
N GLY A 198 -14.39 7.14 -35.51
CA GLY A 198 -13.78 5.98 -34.84
C GLY A 198 -12.25 5.97 -34.80
N ALA A 199 -11.61 7.12 -35.02
CA ALA A 199 -10.16 7.24 -35.08
C ALA A 199 -9.56 7.38 -33.68
N PRO A 200 -8.42 6.74 -33.36
CA PRO A 200 -7.76 6.89 -32.06
C PRO A 200 -7.35 8.34 -31.76
N LEU A 201 -7.67 8.80 -30.55
CA LEU A 201 -7.28 10.10 -29.99
C LEU A 201 -6.15 9.97 -28.96
N ALA A 202 -6.08 8.82 -28.29
CA ALA A 202 -5.04 8.50 -27.32
C ALA A 202 -4.75 7.01 -27.33
N VAL A 203 -3.47 6.63 -27.25
CA VAL A 203 -3.03 5.23 -27.24
C VAL A 203 -1.97 4.98 -26.17
N ALA A 204 -1.92 3.74 -25.68
CA ALA A 204 -0.89 3.26 -24.77
C ALA A 204 -0.14 2.07 -25.40
N VAL A 205 1.18 2.06 -25.28
CA VAL A 205 2.07 1.04 -25.86
C VAL A 205 3.04 0.54 -24.79
N ARG A 206 3.35 -0.76 -24.81
CA ARG A 206 4.48 -1.32 -24.06
C ARG A 206 5.67 -1.50 -24.98
N HIS A 207 6.85 -1.04 -24.54
CA HIS A 207 8.09 -1.16 -25.31
C HIS A 207 9.23 -1.58 -24.39
N GLY A 208 9.83 -2.76 -24.66
CA GLY A 208 10.76 -3.38 -23.73
C GLY A 208 10.12 -3.56 -22.35
N ARG A 209 10.73 -2.98 -21.31
CA ARG A 209 10.18 -2.96 -19.94
C ARG A 209 9.35 -1.71 -19.63
N GLY A 210 9.40 -0.70 -20.49
CA GLY A 210 8.76 0.59 -20.29
C GLY A 210 7.42 0.72 -21.01
N ARG A 211 6.90 1.94 -20.95
CA ARG A 211 5.51 2.25 -21.32
C ARG A 211 5.47 3.61 -22.00
N VAL A 212 4.69 3.71 -23.07
CA VAL A 212 4.50 4.95 -23.82
C VAL A 212 3.02 5.29 -23.86
N VAL A 213 2.66 6.55 -23.61
CA VAL A 213 1.31 7.07 -23.83
C VAL A 213 1.38 8.27 -24.75
N VAL A 214 0.53 8.27 -25.78
CA VAL A 214 0.47 9.35 -26.77
C VAL A 214 -0.95 9.90 -26.81
N PHE A 215 -1.07 11.21 -26.73
CA PHE A 215 -2.31 11.95 -26.97
C PHE A 215 -2.16 12.76 -28.26
N ALA A 216 -3.21 12.81 -29.07
CA ALA A 216 -3.25 13.65 -30.28
C ALA A 216 -3.59 15.11 -30.00
N ASP A 217 -3.57 15.53 -28.73
CA ASP A 217 -3.97 16.85 -28.26
C ASP A 217 -3.08 17.27 -27.09
N SER A 218 -2.53 18.48 -27.18
CA SER A 218 -1.71 19.08 -26.14
C SER A 218 -2.45 20.09 -25.26
N ASP A 219 -3.64 20.56 -25.66
CA ASP A 219 -4.50 21.43 -24.84
C ASP A 219 -5.14 20.66 -23.66
N LEU A 220 -5.36 19.35 -23.81
CA LEU A 220 -6.10 18.47 -22.87
C LEU A 220 -5.75 18.65 -21.37
N PHE A 221 -4.48 18.91 -21.05
CA PHE A 221 -3.99 19.06 -19.67
C PHE A 221 -3.49 20.47 -19.34
N GLY A 222 -3.80 21.45 -20.20
CA GLY A 222 -3.56 22.87 -19.97
C GLY A 222 -4.24 23.38 -18.70
N ASP A 223 -3.71 24.45 -18.11
CA ASP A 223 -4.26 25.05 -16.89
C ASP A 223 -5.72 25.53 -17.07
N ASP A 224 -6.14 25.79 -18.32
CA ASP A 224 -7.50 26.15 -18.72
C ASP A 224 -8.45 24.95 -18.86
N SER A 225 -7.90 23.74 -19.04
CA SER A 225 -8.64 22.54 -19.46
C SER A 225 -8.53 21.37 -18.48
N ILE A 226 -7.54 21.34 -17.59
CA ILE A 226 -7.29 20.19 -16.69
C ILE A 226 -8.41 19.92 -15.67
N GLU A 227 -9.24 20.92 -15.38
CA GLU A 227 -10.39 20.80 -14.48
C GLU A 227 -11.69 20.46 -15.22
N ASP A 228 -11.66 20.36 -16.56
CA ASP A 228 -12.78 19.86 -17.33
C ASP A 228 -12.87 18.33 -17.25
N TYR A 229 -14.10 17.82 -17.18
CA TYR A 229 -14.41 16.38 -17.13
C TYR A 229 -13.55 15.62 -16.10
N ASP A 230 -12.89 14.52 -16.52
CA ASP A 230 -12.02 13.71 -15.68
C ASP A 230 -10.53 13.91 -16.02
N HIS A 231 -10.14 15.03 -16.65
CA HIS A 231 -8.77 15.25 -17.15
C HIS A 231 -7.72 15.18 -16.04
N ARG A 232 -8.01 15.79 -14.89
CA ARG A 232 -7.17 15.70 -13.69
C ARG A 232 -6.87 14.25 -13.32
N ARG A 233 -7.88 13.39 -13.26
CA ARG A 233 -7.71 11.96 -12.95
C ARG A 233 -6.94 11.23 -14.04
N LEU A 234 -7.27 11.49 -15.31
CA LEU A 234 -6.58 10.91 -16.46
C LEU A 234 -5.08 11.24 -16.43
N TRP A 235 -4.72 12.48 -16.16
CA TRP A 235 -3.33 12.93 -16.06
C TRP A 235 -2.55 12.16 -14.98
N GLY A 236 -3.10 12.12 -13.76
CA GLY A 236 -2.48 11.37 -12.66
C GLY A 236 -2.33 9.87 -12.96
N ASN A 237 -3.37 9.26 -13.54
CA ASN A 237 -3.36 7.86 -13.93
C ASN A 237 -2.31 7.56 -15.00
N VAL A 238 -2.24 8.37 -16.07
CA VAL A 238 -1.30 8.19 -17.18
C VAL A 238 0.14 8.25 -16.69
N ILE A 239 0.47 9.25 -15.88
CA ILE A 239 1.84 9.42 -15.38
C ILE A 239 2.19 8.29 -14.42
N THR A 240 1.30 7.93 -13.50
CA THR A 240 1.53 6.80 -12.57
C THR A 240 1.67 5.48 -13.32
N TRP A 241 0.86 5.28 -14.37
CA TRP A 241 0.90 4.08 -15.20
C TRP A 241 2.16 4.01 -16.04
N ALA A 242 2.61 5.12 -16.63
CA ALA A 242 3.81 5.17 -17.46
C ALA A 242 5.09 5.03 -16.62
N ALA A 243 5.07 5.49 -15.37
CA ALA A 243 6.22 5.50 -14.49
C ALA A 243 6.88 4.13 -14.35
N ARG A 244 8.21 4.15 -14.38
CA ARG A 244 9.04 2.99 -14.06
C ARG A 244 8.56 2.33 -12.77
N VAL A 245 8.36 1.03 -12.85
CA VAL A 245 8.08 0.20 -11.68
C VAL A 245 9.43 -0.05 -10.97
N PRO A 246 9.57 0.28 -9.68
CA PRO A 246 10.80 -0.02 -8.95
C PRO A 246 11.09 -1.52 -9.03
N GLU A 247 12.30 -1.89 -9.45
CA GLU A 247 12.75 -3.28 -9.34
C GLU A 247 12.72 -3.70 -7.86
N ALA A 248 12.43 -4.97 -7.58
CA ALA A 248 12.66 -5.49 -6.25
C ALA A 248 14.16 -5.37 -5.97
N VAL A 249 14.54 -4.47 -5.06
CA VAL A 249 15.89 -4.52 -4.51
C VAL A 249 15.92 -5.84 -3.75
N ASP A 250 16.86 -6.72 -4.07
CA ASP A 250 17.26 -7.70 -3.06
C ASP A 250 17.61 -6.87 -1.83
N GLY A 251 16.88 -7.06 -0.72
CA GLY A 251 17.07 -6.33 0.56
C GLY A 251 18.47 -6.49 1.16
N SER A 252 19.45 -6.97 0.40
CA SER A 252 20.87 -6.77 0.61
C SER A 252 21.32 -5.39 0.12
N GLU A 253 20.78 -4.31 0.68
CA GLU A 253 21.76 -3.27 1.08
C GLU A 253 22.81 -4.03 1.88
N ALA A 254 24.07 -4.01 1.43
CA ALA A 254 25.08 -4.99 1.84
C ALA A 254 25.11 -5.09 3.37
N ARG A 255 24.41 -6.10 3.91
CA ARG A 255 24.31 -6.33 5.35
C ARG A 255 25.73 -6.32 5.85
N ASP A 256 25.98 -5.60 6.94
CA ASP A 256 27.29 -5.65 7.56
C ASP A 256 27.63 -7.12 7.79
N ALA A 257 28.62 -7.60 7.04
CA ALA A 257 28.93 -9.02 6.97
C ALA A 257 29.34 -9.55 8.35
N ALA A 258 29.94 -8.69 9.19
CA ALA A 258 30.31 -9.05 10.55
C ALA A 258 29.07 -9.21 11.44
N LYS A 259 28.11 -8.28 11.38
CA LYS A 259 26.82 -8.41 12.11
C LYS A 259 26.07 -9.66 11.67
N ALA A 260 26.01 -9.93 10.36
CA ALA A 260 25.34 -11.10 9.82
C ALA A 260 26.00 -12.42 10.26
N GLU A 261 27.33 -12.51 10.28
CA GLU A 261 28.05 -13.69 10.78
C GLU A 261 27.83 -13.91 12.28
N LEU A 262 27.90 -12.85 13.08
CA LEU A 262 27.63 -12.88 14.52
C LEU A 262 26.20 -13.34 14.81
N PHE A 263 25.22 -12.77 14.12
CA PHE A 263 23.82 -13.15 14.29
C PHE A 263 23.58 -14.59 13.83
N ALA A 264 24.19 -15.04 12.73
CA ALA A 264 24.06 -16.42 12.27
C ALA A 264 24.56 -17.43 13.32
N ARG A 265 25.65 -17.12 14.02
CA ARG A 265 26.14 -17.94 15.15
C ARG A 265 25.16 -17.89 16.33
N LEU A 266 24.63 -16.73 16.70
CA LEU A 266 23.61 -16.61 17.75
C LEU A 266 22.37 -17.46 17.42
N LYS A 267 21.81 -17.25 16.23
CA LYS A 267 20.68 -18.00 15.67
C LYS A 267 20.90 -19.50 15.73
N ALA A 268 22.06 -20.00 15.30
CA ALA A 268 22.36 -21.43 15.35
C ALA A 268 22.29 -22.03 16.77
N GLY A 269 22.75 -21.29 17.78
CA GLY A 269 22.65 -21.74 19.18
C GLY A 269 21.22 -21.77 19.69
N VAL A 270 20.44 -20.75 19.35
CA VAL A 270 19.01 -20.68 19.68
C VAL A 270 18.25 -21.82 19.00
N GLU A 271 18.48 -22.08 17.71
CA GLU A 271 17.81 -23.18 16.99
C GLU A 271 18.13 -24.56 17.57
N GLU A 272 19.33 -24.77 18.12
CA GLU A 272 19.65 -26.02 18.80
C GLU A 272 18.97 -26.14 20.18
N LEU A 273 18.75 -25.01 20.87
CA LEU A 273 18.07 -24.98 22.17
C LEU A 273 16.56 -25.20 22.05
N ARG A 274 15.91 -24.61 21.03
CA ARG A 274 14.46 -24.61 20.84
C ARG A 274 13.78 -25.98 20.99
N PRO A 275 14.23 -27.07 20.34
CA PRO A 275 13.60 -28.39 20.47
C PRO A 275 13.74 -29.02 21.87
N LEU A 276 14.61 -28.49 22.74
CA LEU A 276 14.77 -28.97 24.11
C LEU A 276 13.75 -28.34 25.08
N GLN A 277 13.05 -27.29 24.67
CA GLN A 277 12.08 -26.58 25.51
C GLN A 277 10.66 -27.16 25.36
N VAL A 278 9.88 -27.09 26.44
CA VAL A 278 8.43 -27.37 26.41
C VAL A 278 7.62 -26.07 26.32
N LYS A 279 6.29 -26.18 26.38
CA LYS A 279 5.34 -25.09 26.08
C LYS A 279 5.59 -23.79 26.85
N ASP A 280 5.93 -23.88 28.14
CA ASP A 280 6.17 -22.70 28.98
C ASP A 280 7.61 -22.17 28.89
N GLY A 281 8.45 -22.79 28.05
CA GLY A 281 9.86 -22.43 27.82
C GLY A 281 10.85 -23.21 28.68
N SER A 282 10.40 -23.95 29.70
CA SER A 282 11.27 -24.77 30.56
C SER A 282 11.90 -25.96 29.82
N VAL A 283 12.97 -26.53 30.37
CA VAL A 283 13.69 -27.67 29.78
C VAL A 283 13.53 -28.92 30.66
N PRO A 284 13.03 -30.05 30.12
CA PRO A 284 12.96 -31.33 30.83
C PRO A 284 14.33 -31.89 31.22
N GLU A 285 14.37 -32.75 32.24
CA GLU A 285 15.60 -33.30 32.83
C GLU A 285 16.56 -33.89 31.78
N GLU A 286 16.05 -34.62 30.80
CA GLU A 286 16.85 -35.24 29.73
C GLU A 286 17.63 -34.25 28.86
N GLY A 287 17.19 -32.99 28.77
CA GLY A 287 17.80 -31.95 27.94
C GLY A 287 18.66 -30.94 28.69
N LYS A 288 18.61 -30.91 30.04
CA LYS A 288 19.17 -29.82 30.85
C LYS A 288 20.66 -29.61 30.67
N GLU A 289 21.46 -30.67 30.67
CA GLU A 289 22.92 -30.55 30.52
C GLU A 289 23.31 -29.86 29.20
N ARG A 290 22.71 -30.30 28.07
CA ARG A 290 22.98 -29.66 26.77
C ARG A 290 22.41 -28.24 26.72
N ALA A 291 21.20 -28.03 27.24
CA ALA A 291 20.57 -26.72 27.25
C ALA A 291 21.37 -25.70 28.08
N LYS A 292 21.94 -26.08 29.23
CA LYS A 292 22.82 -25.19 30.03
C LYS A 292 24.06 -24.78 29.26
N ALA A 293 24.69 -25.73 28.55
CA ALA A 293 25.82 -25.43 27.68
C ALA A 293 25.43 -24.45 26.56
N LEU A 294 24.29 -24.68 25.89
CA LEU A 294 23.77 -23.82 24.84
C LEU A 294 23.42 -22.41 25.35
N VAL A 295 22.80 -22.30 26.53
CA VAL A 295 22.49 -21.01 27.15
C VAL A 295 23.77 -20.21 27.42
N GLY A 296 24.84 -20.86 27.91
CA GLY A 296 26.15 -20.23 28.06
C GLY A 296 26.76 -19.78 26.72
N GLU A 297 26.68 -20.60 25.68
CA GLU A 297 27.11 -20.24 24.33
C GLU A 297 26.32 -19.04 23.76
N ILE A 298 25.00 -19.04 23.94
CA ILE A 298 24.10 -17.96 23.51
C ILE A 298 24.44 -16.66 24.23
N ALA A 299 24.60 -16.69 25.57
CA ALA A 299 24.98 -15.51 26.35
C ALA A 299 26.35 -14.94 25.96
N ALA A 300 27.30 -15.78 25.57
CA ALA A 300 28.58 -15.34 25.02
C ALA A 300 28.40 -14.66 23.65
N ARG A 301 27.60 -15.23 22.74
CA ARG A 301 27.31 -14.68 21.41
C ARG A 301 26.54 -13.36 21.49
N VAL A 302 25.61 -13.21 22.43
CA VAL A 302 24.96 -11.92 22.73
C VAL A 302 26.00 -10.86 23.14
N GLY A 303 26.99 -11.24 23.96
CA GLY A 303 28.09 -10.33 24.33
C GLY A 303 29.04 -10.00 23.18
N GLU A 304 29.24 -10.90 22.20
CA GLU A 304 30.03 -10.61 21.01
C GLU A 304 29.33 -9.60 20.09
N ILE A 305 28.02 -9.78 19.86
CA ILE A 305 27.25 -8.92 18.95
C ILE A 305 26.92 -7.54 19.58
N SER A 306 26.84 -7.43 20.91
CA SER A 306 26.44 -6.20 21.59
C SER A 306 27.34 -4.99 21.30
N GLY A 307 28.58 -5.20 20.87
CA GLY A 307 29.50 -4.12 20.46
C GLY A 307 28.98 -3.28 19.27
N TYR A 308 28.07 -3.83 18.47
CA TYR A 308 27.43 -3.13 17.35
C TYR A 308 26.14 -2.40 17.72
N PHE A 309 25.63 -2.60 18.94
CA PHE A 309 24.33 -2.12 19.41
C PHE A 309 24.51 -1.32 20.71
N ALA A 310 25.35 -0.27 20.66
CA ALA A 310 25.75 0.50 21.83
C ALA A 310 24.56 1.16 22.55
N HIS A 311 23.52 1.53 21.81
CA HIS A 311 22.28 2.10 22.30
C HIS A 311 21.46 1.11 23.16
N ASP A 312 21.62 -0.19 22.92
CA ASP A 312 20.95 -1.28 23.61
C ASP A 312 21.85 -2.00 24.64
N ALA A 313 23.02 -1.43 24.97
CA ALA A 313 24.04 -2.11 25.77
C ALA A 313 23.54 -2.57 27.15
N ALA A 314 22.69 -1.78 27.82
CA ALA A 314 22.12 -2.15 29.12
C ALA A 314 21.15 -3.33 29.00
N TYR A 315 20.28 -3.30 27.98
CA TYR A 315 19.35 -4.38 27.68
C TYR A 315 20.08 -5.68 27.32
N LEU A 316 21.06 -5.61 26.40
CA LEU A 316 21.82 -6.80 25.99
C LEU A 316 22.67 -7.38 27.12
N GLN A 317 23.12 -6.55 28.07
CA GLN A 317 23.75 -7.04 29.29
C GLN A 317 22.72 -7.78 30.17
N ALA A 318 21.54 -7.21 30.39
CA ALA A 318 20.48 -7.85 31.17
C ALA A 318 20.01 -9.18 30.55
N VAL A 319 19.96 -9.29 29.21
CA VAL A 319 19.68 -10.57 28.53
C VAL A 319 20.70 -11.64 28.93
N ARG A 320 21.99 -11.28 29.01
CA ARG A 320 23.05 -12.22 29.41
C ARG A 320 22.91 -12.64 30.88
N ASP A 321 22.51 -11.70 31.72
CA ASP A 321 22.30 -11.94 33.15
C ASP A 321 21.07 -12.83 33.39
N ASP A 322 19.96 -12.58 32.69
CA ASP A 322 18.74 -13.41 32.72
C ASP A 322 19.00 -14.83 32.19
N LEU A 323 19.78 -14.98 31.11
CA LEU A 323 20.22 -16.27 30.59
C LEU A 323 21.05 -17.05 31.63
N ALA A 324 22.01 -16.39 32.27
CA ALA A 324 22.84 -17.00 33.30
C ALA A 324 22.00 -17.43 34.51
N GLN A 325 21.10 -16.56 34.98
CA GLN A 325 20.20 -16.86 36.09
C GLN A 325 19.27 -18.04 35.76
N TRP A 326 18.71 -18.10 34.55
CA TRP A 326 17.85 -19.20 34.12
C TRP A 326 18.59 -20.54 34.14
N ALA A 327 19.87 -20.57 33.73
CA ALA A 327 20.72 -21.75 33.81
C ALA A 327 21.05 -22.15 35.27
N GLU A 328 21.31 -21.19 36.15
CA GLU A 328 21.53 -21.42 37.59
C GLU A 328 20.27 -21.96 38.30
N GLN A 329 19.08 -21.54 37.84
CA GLN A 329 17.78 -22.01 38.31
C GLN A 329 17.33 -23.31 37.63
N ASP A 330 18.28 -24.09 37.11
CA ASP A 330 18.06 -25.42 36.55
C ASP A 330 17.08 -25.46 35.36
N LEU A 331 16.99 -24.35 34.61
CA LEU A 331 16.18 -24.21 33.40
C LEU A 331 14.68 -24.50 33.61
N GLY A 332 14.14 -24.01 34.73
CA GLY A 332 12.69 -23.93 34.99
C GLY A 332 11.95 -23.00 34.03
N VAL A 333 10.77 -22.49 34.41
CA VAL A 333 10.08 -21.49 33.58
C VAL A 333 10.95 -20.22 33.48
N PRO A 334 11.32 -19.75 32.28
CA PRO A 334 12.20 -18.60 32.13
C PRO A 334 11.54 -17.30 32.64
N ASP A 335 12.38 -16.41 33.18
CA ASP A 335 12.02 -15.07 33.63
C ASP A 335 12.98 -14.05 33.03
N PHE A 336 12.50 -13.25 32.08
CA PHE A 336 13.28 -12.23 31.38
C PHE A 336 12.72 -10.82 31.66
N LEU A 337 12.15 -10.60 32.85
CA LEU A 337 11.55 -9.30 33.18
C LEU A 337 12.60 -8.18 33.23
N ASP A 338 13.82 -8.48 33.69
CA ASP A 338 14.84 -7.45 33.88
C ASP A 338 15.39 -6.98 32.52
N SER A 339 15.56 -7.89 31.55
CA SER A 339 15.83 -7.52 30.16
C SER A 339 14.64 -6.84 29.48
N LEU A 340 13.40 -7.30 29.72
CA LEU A 340 12.21 -6.67 29.14
C LEU A 340 12.03 -5.22 29.61
N ASP A 341 12.25 -4.95 30.89
CA ASP A 341 12.17 -3.61 31.50
C ASP A 341 13.25 -2.64 30.99
N LEU A 342 14.28 -3.15 30.28
CA LEU A 342 15.35 -2.33 29.70
C LEU A 342 15.26 -2.20 28.18
N PHE A 343 14.42 -3.01 27.51
CA PHE A 343 14.25 -2.92 26.06
C PHE A 343 13.21 -1.85 25.70
N HIS A 344 13.70 -0.68 25.26
CA HIS A 344 12.89 0.51 24.96
C HIS A 344 13.07 1.01 23.53
N PRO A 345 12.62 0.25 22.51
CA PRO A 345 12.66 0.73 21.12
C PRO A 345 11.72 1.93 20.89
N ASP A 346 10.69 2.12 21.73
CA ASP A 346 9.76 3.27 21.68
C ASP A 346 10.45 4.63 21.86
N THR A 347 11.54 4.65 22.64
CA THR A 347 12.34 5.85 22.89
C THR A 347 13.46 6.08 21.87
N GLN A 348 13.63 5.15 20.93
CA GLN A 348 14.76 5.08 19.99
C GLN A 348 14.25 4.94 18.54
N ARG A 349 13.17 5.65 18.21
CA ARG A 349 12.55 5.65 16.87
C ARG A 349 13.40 6.46 15.89
N GLU A 350 14.54 5.91 15.52
CA GLU A 350 15.44 6.44 14.49
C GLU A 350 15.34 5.56 13.24
N ASP A 351 15.15 6.17 12.07
CA ASP A 351 15.00 5.41 10.82
C ASP A 351 16.25 4.60 10.51
N GLY A 352 16.07 3.30 10.28
CA GLY A 352 17.18 2.40 10.00
C GLY A 352 17.97 1.94 11.23
N LEU A 353 17.61 2.37 12.45
CA LEU A 353 18.27 1.87 13.67
C LEU A 353 17.96 0.38 13.85
N GLU A 354 19.00 -0.42 14.03
CA GLU A 354 18.89 -1.86 14.19
C GLU A 354 18.91 -2.28 15.65
N HIS A 355 18.25 -3.40 15.97
CA HIS A 355 18.23 -4.02 17.30
C HIS A 355 18.37 -5.54 17.21
N VAL A 356 18.91 -6.16 18.26
CA VAL A 356 18.93 -7.63 18.42
C VAL A 356 18.05 -8.01 19.60
N VAL A 357 16.89 -8.60 19.30
CA VAL A 357 15.88 -9.01 20.26
C VAL A 357 16.10 -10.47 20.64
N VAL A 358 16.24 -10.77 21.93
CA VAL A 358 16.45 -12.14 22.44
C VAL A 358 15.58 -12.36 23.67
N PHE A 359 14.50 -13.11 23.49
CA PHE A 359 13.54 -13.38 24.56
C PHE A 359 12.95 -14.80 24.46
N PRO A 360 12.63 -15.45 25.59
CA PRO A 360 11.69 -16.57 25.62
C PRO A 360 10.27 -16.04 25.42
N MET A 361 9.67 -16.30 24.26
CA MET A 361 8.38 -15.74 23.87
C MET A 361 7.58 -16.68 22.97
N TYR A 362 6.25 -16.52 22.97
CA TYR A 362 5.41 -17.11 21.93
C TYR A 362 5.19 -16.08 20.82
N THR A 363 4.97 -16.52 19.58
CA THR A 363 4.69 -15.60 18.46
C THR A 363 3.20 -15.64 18.11
N GLN A 364 2.55 -14.47 18.06
CA GLN A 364 1.14 -14.38 17.69
C GLN A 364 0.94 -14.86 16.25
N ASN A 365 -0.11 -15.65 15.99
CA ASN A 365 -0.33 -16.30 14.69
C ASN A 365 0.87 -17.16 14.21
N GLY A 366 1.70 -17.64 15.13
CA GLY A 366 2.90 -18.45 14.87
C GLY A 366 3.09 -19.57 15.90
N ASN A 367 4.23 -19.56 16.58
CA ASN A 367 4.64 -20.56 17.57
C ASN A 367 3.95 -20.29 18.93
N PRO A 368 3.10 -21.21 19.44
CA PRO A 368 2.40 -21.01 20.71
C PRO A 368 3.26 -21.30 21.95
N ASN A 369 4.47 -21.82 21.77
CA ASN A 369 5.39 -22.15 22.86
C ASN A 369 6.30 -20.96 23.17
N ARG A 370 6.67 -20.80 24.46
CA ARG A 370 7.61 -19.76 24.93
C ARG A 370 9.07 -20.15 24.69
N ASN A 371 9.40 -20.47 23.45
CA ASN A 371 10.76 -20.79 23.05
C ASN A 371 11.65 -19.55 23.17
N LEU A 372 12.95 -19.75 23.45
CA LEU A 372 13.93 -18.69 23.26
C LEU A 372 14.02 -18.40 21.76
N GLU A 373 13.82 -17.15 21.37
CA GLU A 373 13.90 -16.70 19.99
C GLU A 373 14.88 -15.52 19.92
N ALA A 374 15.66 -15.46 18.84
CA ALA A 374 16.50 -14.33 18.47
C ALA A 374 16.01 -13.71 17.16
N VAL A 375 15.87 -12.39 17.13
CA VAL A 375 15.39 -11.61 15.99
C VAL A 375 16.28 -10.38 15.82
N TRP A 376 16.83 -10.20 14.63
CA TRP A 376 17.52 -8.97 14.23
C TRP A 376 16.53 -8.13 13.44
N ILE A 377 16.25 -6.94 13.96
CA ILE A 377 15.23 -6.04 13.43
C ILE A 377 15.83 -4.68 13.09
N ARG A 378 15.13 -3.95 12.24
CA ARG A 378 15.43 -2.56 11.92
C ARG A 378 14.19 -1.70 12.02
N THR A 379 14.29 -0.54 12.65
CA THR A 379 13.20 0.42 12.80
C THR A 379 12.94 1.17 11.49
N ILE A 380 11.66 1.40 11.15
CA ILE A 380 11.22 2.16 9.97
C ILE A 380 10.57 3.46 10.44
N TRP A 381 11.33 4.54 10.55
CA TRP A 381 10.84 5.80 11.12
C TRP A 381 11.19 7.03 10.27
N PRO A 382 10.78 7.07 8.99
CA PRO A 382 11.15 8.15 8.09
C PRO A 382 10.60 9.50 8.58
N ASP A 383 11.31 10.59 8.28
CA ASP A 383 10.98 11.94 8.77
C ASP A 383 9.52 12.36 8.52
N TRP A 384 8.91 11.91 7.43
CA TRP A 384 7.51 12.25 7.12
C TRP A 384 6.53 11.59 8.09
N LEU A 385 6.82 10.37 8.56
CA LEU A 385 6.01 9.65 9.54
C LEU A 385 6.17 10.30 10.92
N ALA A 386 7.42 10.64 11.30
CA ALA A 386 7.71 11.36 12.54
C ALA A 386 6.96 12.71 12.62
N ARG A 387 6.88 13.46 11.50
CA ARG A 387 6.10 14.71 11.44
C ARG A 387 4.60 14.49 11.59
N LEU A 388 4.06 13.39 11.06
CA LEU A 388 2.63 13.07 11.20
C LEU A 388 2.28 12.68 12.64
N GLU A 389 3.12 11.86 13.29
CA GLU A 389 2.94 11.47 14.69
C GLU A 389 2.95 12.72 15.60
N ALA A 390 3.95 13.59 15.44
CA ALA A 390 4.03 14.86 16.17
C ALA A 390 2.89 15.85 15.82
N GLY A 391 2.23 15.68 14.67
CA GLY A 391 1.24 16.58 14.11
C GLY A 391 -0.22 16.27 14.46
N GLY A 392 -0.48 15.24 15.27
CA GLY A 392 -1.83 14.89 15.72
C GLY A 392 -2.21 13.41 15.59
N TYR A 393 -1.29 12.58 15.09
CA TYR A 393 -1.42 11.12 15.07
C TYR A 393 -0.50 10.48 16.12
N ASP A 394 -0.51 11.04 17.32
CA ASP A 394 0.34 10.63 18.43
C ASP A 394 0.12 9.16 18.78
N ASN A 395 1.21 8.39 18.80
CA ASN A 395 1.20 7.00 19.21
C ASN A 395 2.59 6.63 19.75
N PRO A 396 2.88 6.94 21.02
CA PRO A 396 4.22 6.78 21.59
C PRO A 396 4.66 5.33 21.70
N MET A 397 3.73 4.36 21.73
CA MET A 397 4.05 2.94 21.86
C MET A 397 4.30 2.26 20.50
N PHE A 398 3.89 2.87 19.39
CA PHE A 398 4.02 2.26 18.07
C PHE A 398 5.46 2.28 17.57
N VAL A 399 5.99 1.09 17.25
CA VAL A 399 7.32 0.87 16.70
C VAL A 399 7.21 0.04 15.40
N PRO A 400 7.17 0.68 14.23
CA PRO A 400 7.25 -0.02 12.95
C PRO A 400 8.65 -0.58 12.70
N ILE A 401 8.74 -1.87 12.39
CA ILE A 401 9.99 -2.61 12.26
C ILE A 401 10.03 -3.47 10.99
N ALA A 402 11.24 -3.86 10.58
CA ALA A 402 11.53 -4.80 9.50
C ALA A 402 12.40 -5.95 10.00
N PHE A 403 12.32 -7.11 9.35
CA PHE A 403 13.24 -8.22 9.60
C PHE A 403 14.57 -8.04 8.88
N GLU A 404 15.67 -8.08 9.62
CA GLU A 404 17.00 -8.32 9.05
C GLU A 404 17.29 -9.83 9.02
N ASP A 405 17.15 -10.53 10.15
CA ASP A 405 17.13 -12.00 10.21
C ASP A 405 16.40 -12.51 11.47
N PHE A 406 15.99 -13.77 11.48
CA PHE A 406 15.20 -14.32 12.58
C PHE A 406 15.39 -15.83 12.77
N THR A 407 15.11 -16.29 13.98
CA THR A 407 14.93 -17.70 14.35
C THR A 407 13.54 -18.20 13.94
N SER A 408 13.39 -19.52 13.77
CA SER A 408 12.23 -20.12 13.12
C SER A 408 10.92 -20.02 13.90
N GLY A 409 10.89 -19.44 15.12
CA GLY A 409 9.64 -18.97 15.73
C GLY A 409 8.94 -17.87 14.92
N TYR A 410 9.70 -17.15 14.10
CA TYR A 410 9.21 -16.17 13.13
C TYR A 410 9.17 -16.68 11.69
N ASP A 411 9.48 -17.96 11.43
CA ASP A 411 9.20 -18.63 10.15
C ASP A 411 7.71 -19.05 10.07
N THR A 412 6.84 -18.07 10.28
CA THR A 412 5.39 -18.23 10.46
C THR A 412 4.65 -17.06 9.81
N HIS A 413 3.36 -16.90 10.11
CA HIS A 413 2.58 -15.71 9.72
C HIS A 413 2.62 -14.59 10.76
N SER A 414 3.35 -14.75 11.87
CA SER A 414 3.52 -13.69 12.87
C SER A 414 4.12 -12.45 12.21
N ALA A 415 3.50 -11.30 12.41
CA ALA A 415 3.98 -10.01 11.93
C ALA A 415 4.02 -8.97 13.06
N VAL A 416 4.13 -9.43 14.30
CA VAL A 416 4.23 -8.57 15.48
C VAL A 416 5.32 -9.06 16.44
N LEU A 417 5.85 -8.13 17.20
CA LEU A 417 6.70 -8.35 18.36
C LEU A 417 6.09 -7.53 19.49
N PHE A 418 5.49 -8.22 20.47
CA PHE A 418 4.82 -7.56 21.58
C PHE A 418 5.42 -7.99 22.93
N PRO A 419 5.62 -7.05 23.86
CA PRO A 419 6.24 -7.34 25.16
C PRO A 419 5.39 -8.31 26.01
N GLU A 420 4.07 -8.36 25.82
CA GLU A 420 3.14 -9.30 26.46
C GLU A 420 3.45 -10.77 26.18
N THR A 421 4.20 -11.04 25.11
CA THR A 421 4.51 -12.41 24.68
C THR A 421 5.67 -13.05 25.46
N VAL A 422 6.50 -12.21 26.09
CA VAL A 422 7.73 -12.59 26.78
C VAL A 422 7.41 -13.35 28.08
N ALA A 423 8.24 -14.34 28.40
CA ALA A 423 8.18 -15.06 29.65
C ALA A 423 8.79 -14.24 30.80
N VAL A 424 7.94 -13.86 31.75
CA VAL A 424 8.31 -13.01 32.90
C VAL A 424 7.67 -13.54 34.18
N ARG A 425 8.34 -13.34 35.33
CA ARG A 425 7.83 -13.72 36.66
C ARG A 425 6.53 -13.01 37.02
N ARG A 426 6.34 -11.80 36.50
CA ARG A 426 5.14 -10.98 36.64
C ARG A 426 5.03 -10.06 35.43
N ALA A 427 3.80 -9.78 34.98
CA ALA A 427 3.59 -8.80 33.93
C ALA A 427 4.04 -7.40 34.39
N PRO A 428 4.71 -6.61 33.53
CA PRO A 428 4.94 -5.19 33.77
C PRO A 428 3.65 -4.44 34.10
N GLU A 429 3.76 -3.35 34.86
CA GLU A 429 2.59 -2.50 35.18
C GLU A 429 2.01 -1.84 33.92
N ARG A 430 2.88 -1.51 32.97
CA ARG A 430 2.55 -0.94 31.66
C ARG A 430 3.51 -1.50 30.63
N PHE A 431 2.99 -1.79 29.44
CA PHE A 431 3.80 -2.04 28.26
C PHE A 431 4.06 -0.70 27.57
N THR A 432 5.28 -0.48 27.06
CA THR A 432 5.71 0.82 26.50
C THR A 432 5.89 0.80 24.99
N TRP A 433 5.88 -0.39 24.37
CA TRP A 433 6.14 -0.53 22.95
C TRP A 433 5.32 -1.68 22.34
N GLY A 434 5.00 -1.56 21.06
CA GLY A 434 4.41 -2.60 20.22
C GLY A 434 5.08 -2.58 18.86
N GLY A 435 5.78 -3.68 18.53
CA GLY A 435 6.51 -3.83 17.28
C GLY A 435 5.64 -4.45 16.19
N ILE A 436 5.53 -3.80 15.04
CA ILE A 436 4.81 -4.33 13.87
C ILE A 436 5.76 -4.48 12.67
N PHE A 437 5.85 -5.69 12.11
CA PHE A 437 6.72 -6.03 10.99
C PHE A 437 6.11 -5.58 9.66
N ALA A 438 6.23 -4.29 9.37
CA ALA A 438 5.63 -3.65 8.19
C ALA A 438 6.23 -4.20 6.87
N ASP A 439 7.47 -4.65 6.87
CA ASP A 439 8.12 -5.28 5.71
C ASP A 439 7.40 -6.58 5.31
N ARG A 440 7.08 -7.41 6.31
CA ARG A 440 6.37 -8.67 6.15
C ARG A 440 4.91 -8.44 5.78
N GLU A 441 4.20 -7.54 6.47
CA GLU A 441 2.80 -7.24 6.11
C GLU A 441 2.72 -6.73 4.67
N ALA A 442 3.59 -5.81 4.27
CA ALA A 442 3.69 -5.32 2.89
C ALA A 442 3.97 -6.44 1.88
N ALA A 443 4.91 -7.34 2.17
CA ALA A 443 5.25 -8.43 1.25
C ALA A 443 4.10 -9.44 1.11
N ARG A 444 3.43 -9.77 2.22
CA ARG A 444 2.25 -10.66 2.25
C ARG A 444 1.08 -10.05 1.50
N PHE A 445 0.79 -8.78 1.79
CA PHE A 445 -0.23 -7.98 1.12
C PHE A 445 -0.04 -8.03 -0.39
N ARG A 446 1.15 -7.62 -0.87
CA ARG A 446 1.46 -7.55 -2.31
C ARG A 446 1.24 -8.90 -2.98
N ARG A 447 1.75 -9.99 -2.39
CA ARG A 447 1.67 -11.34 -2.95
C ARG A 447 0.23 -11.87 -3.00
N VAL A 448 -0.52 -11.76 -1.91
CA VAL A 448 -1.90 -12.29 -1.85
C VAL A 448 -2.86 -11.42 -2.65
N ALA A 449 -2.78 -10.09 -2.53
CA ALA A 449 -3.65 -9.18 -3.26
C ALA A 449 -3.42 -9.24 -4.77
N ARG A 450 -2.18 -9.36 -5.25
CA ARG A 450 -1.89 -9.59 -6.68
C ARG A 450 -2.55 -10.88 -7.20
N ALA A 451 -2.40 -11.98 -6.48
CA ALA A 451 -3.01 -13.26 -6.86
C ALA A 451 -4.56 -13.20 -6.83
N ALA A 452 -5.12 -12.45 -5.88
CA ALA A 452 -6.57 -12.21 -5.81
C ALA A 452 -7.05 -11.38 -7.00
N VAL A 453 -6.37 -10.28 -7.34
CA VAL A 453 -6.67 -9.42 -8.49
C VAL A 453 -6.69 -10.23 -9.79
N GLU A 454 -5.68 -11.07 -10.01
CA GLU A 454 -5.59 -11.95 -11.19
C GLU A 454 -6.72 -12.99 -11.20
N THR A 455 -6.96 -13.64 -10.07
CA THR A 455 -8.01 -14.65 -9.91
C THR A 455 -9.41 -14.08 -10.16
N LEU A 456 -9.63 -12.84 -9.72
CA LEU A 456 -10.90 -12.12 -9.78
C LEU A 456 -11.06 -11.29 -11.06
N LYS A 457 -10.01 -11.23 -11.91
CA LYS A 457 -9.94 -10.40 -13.13
C LYS A 457 -10.28 -8.94 -12.84
N LEU A 458 -9.86 -8.44 -11.69
CA LEU A 458 -10.12 -7.07 -11.25
C LEU A 458 -9.20 -6.11 -12.02
N ASP A 459 -9.79 -5.10 -12.66
CA ASP A 459 -8.99 -4.00 -13.21
C ASP A 459 -8.58 -3.05 -12.09
N LEU A 460 -7.28 -2.76 -12.04
CA LEU A 460 -6.72 -1.85 -11.06
C LEU A 460 -6.52 -0.45 -11.63
N PRO A 461 -6.80 0.59 -10.82
CA PRO A 461 -6.19 1.90 -10.95
C PRO A 461 -4.66 1.82 -10.96
N PRO A 462 -3.96 2.69 -11.72
CA PRO A 462 -2.50 2.63 -11.82
C PRO A 462 -1.73 2.75 -10.50
N ASP A 463 -2.26 3.53 -9.56
CA ASP A 463 -1.74 3.69 -8.21
C ASP A 463 -1.90 2.40 -7.38
N ALA A 464 -3.07 1.74 -7.45
CA ALA A 464 -3.27 0.45 -6.80
C ALA A 464 -2.37 -0.64 -7.39
N ASP A 465 -2.16 -0.65 -8.71
CA ASP A 465 -1.23 -1.58 -9.35
C ASP A 465 0.23 -1.31 -8.94
N ARG A 466 0.62 -0.02 -8.86
CA ARG A 466 1.94 0.40 -8.38
C ARG A 466 2.19 -0.02 -6.93
N LEU A 467 1.17 0.08 -6.07
CA LEU A 467 1.24 -0.37 -4.68
C LEU A 467 1.55 -1.87 -4.58
N LEU A 468 0.87 -2.69 -5.40
CA LEU A 468 1.13 -4.12 -5.45
C LEU A 468 2.52 -4.44 -6.03
N ALA A 469 3.04 -3.60 -6.91
CA ALA A 469 4.34 -3.81 -7.54
C ALA A 469 5.54 -3.37 -6.69
N SER A 470 5.39 -2.43 -5.75
CA SER A 470 6.52 -1.82 -5.01
C SER A 470 6.57 -2.22 -3.52
N GLN A 471 7.65 -2.90 -3.10
CA GLN A 471 7.85 -3.28 -1.69
C GLN A 471 7.93 -2.05 -0.78
N GLN A 472 8.75 -1.07 -1.16
CA GLN A 472 8.97 0.13 -0.37
C GLN A 472 7.68 0.93 -0.19
N LEU A 473 6.92 1.13 -1.27
CA LEU A 473 5.66 1.89 -1.20
C LEU A 473 4.63 1.16 -0.33
N ALA A 474 4.53 -0.17 -0.44
CA ALA A 474 3.67 -0.94 0.43
C ALA A 474 4.12 -0.83 1.89
N GLN A 475 5.41 -0.94 2.19
CA GLN A 475 5.93 -0.77 3.55
C GLN A 475 5.61 0.62 4.13
N ASP A 476 5.87 1.70 3.37
CA ASP A 476 5.53 3.06 3.77
C ASP A 476 4.01 3.24 3.98
N THR A 477 3.20 2.49 3.23
CA THR A 477 1.74 2.46 3.39
C THR A 477 1.33 1.79 4.70
N PHE A 478 1.91 0.62 5.01
CA PHE A 478 1.60 -0.10 6.25
C PHE A 478 2.02 0.69 7.50
N VAL A 479 3.19 1.33 7.51
CA VAL A 479 3.59 2.13 8.69
C VAL A 479 2.66 3.32 8.94
N LEU A 480 2.08 3.93 7.89
CA LEU A 480 1.06 4.97 8.06
C LEU A 480 -0.28 4.38 8.51
N TRP A 481 -0.70 3.26 7.92
CA TRP A 481 -1.93 2.58 8.32
C TRP A 481 -1.87 2.20 9.80
N ASP A 482 -0.84 1.49 10.22
CA ASP A 482 -0.68 0.99 11.59
C ASP A 482 -0.58 2.14 12.61
N LEU A 483 0.11 3.24 12.29
CA LEU A 483 0.17 4.43 13.14
C LEU A 483 -1.24 4.93 13.49
N VAL A 484 -2.12 5.01 12.50
CA VAL A 484 -3.49 5.52 12.66
C VAL A 484 -4.41 4.46 13.27
N HIS A 485 -4.28 3.20 12.83
CA HIS A 485 -5.07 2.07 13.32
C HIS A 485 -4.87 1.86 14.82
N ASP A 486 -3.63 1.66 15.26
CA ASP A 486 -3.31 1.33 16.66
C ASP A 486 -3.74 2.46 17.60
N ARG A 487 -3.53 3.71 17.17
CA ARG A 487 -3.99 4.90 17.90
C ARG A 487 -5.51 4.86 18.10
N THR A 488 -6.27 4.37 17.12
CA THR A 488 -7.73 4.36 17.14
C THR A 488 -8.31 3.44 18.22
N HIS A 489 -7.60 2.40 18.64
CA HIS A 489 -8.05 1.55 19.76
C HIS A 489 -8.26 2.32 21.06
N SER A 490 -7.56 3.44 21.27
CA SER A 490 -7.68 4.27 22.47
C SER A 490 -8.52 5.55 22.26
N HIS A 491 -9.22 5.69 21.13
CA HIS A 491 -9.93 6.91 20.76
C HIS A 491 -11.37 6.66 20.25
N GLY A 492 -12.24 7.66 20.47
CA GLY A 492 -13.62 7.68 19.98
C GLY A 492 -14.67 7.32 21.04
N ASP A 493 -15.92 7.10 20.61
CA ASP A 493 -16.96 6.51 21.45
C ASP A 493 -16.58 5.05 21.73
N LEU A 494 -15.96 4.82 22.89
CA LEU A 494 -15.50 3.50 23.28
C LEU A 494 -16.64 2.74 23.98
N PRO A 495 -17.05 1.55 23.48
CA PRO A 495 -17.85 0.61 24.25
C PRO A 495 -17.00 -0.04 25.35
N PHE A 496 -15.68 0.13 25.24
CA PHE A 496 -14.67 -0.68 25.87
C PHE A 496 -13.74 0.19 26.69
N ASP A 497 -13.72 -0.09 27.98
CA ASP A 497 -12.72 0.45 28.88
C ASP A 497 -11.33 -0.08 28.47
N PRO A 498 -10.28 0.76 28.33
CA PRO A 498 -8.90 0.33 28.06
C PRO A 498 -8.35 -0.73 29.03
N PHE A 499 -9.01 -1.01 30.17
CA PHE A 499 -8.69 -2.12 31.07
C PHE A 499 -9.26 -3.50 30.64
N MET A 500 -9.96 -3.61 29.50
CA MET A 500 -10.79 -4.78 29.11
C MET A 500 -10.19 -5.77 28.11
N ILE A 501 -8.99 -5.57 27.56
CA ILE A 501 -8.34 -6.52 26.60
C ILE A 501 -8.28 -7.97 27.16
N LYS A 502 -8.43 -8.14 28.47
CA LYS A 502 -8.48 -9.44 29.17
C LYS A 502 -9.90 -10.03 29.37
N GLN A 503 -10.96 -9.38 28.88
CA GLN A 503 -12.33 -9.86 29.08
C GLN A 503 -12.78 -10.83 28.00
N ARG A 504 -13.18 -12.03 28.43
CA ARG A 504 -13.77 -13.07 27.59
C ARG A 504 -15.11 -12.60 27.00
N MET A 505 -15.16 -12.41 25.68
CA MET A 505 -16.37 -12.02 24.96
C MET A 505 -16.52 -12.77 23.62
N PRO A 506 -17.70 -12.74 22.98
CA PRO A 506 -17.87 -13.32 21.66
C PRO A 506 -17.00 -12.66 20.59
N TYR A 507 -16.49 -13.45 19.64
CA TYR A 507 -15.40 -12.98 18.76
C TYR A 507 -15.81 -11.92 17.72
N TRP A 508 -17.12 -11.78 17.43
CA TRP A 508 -17.60 -10.73 16.54
C TRP A 508 -17.44 -9.33 17.12
N LEU A 509 -17.27 -9.19 18.44
CA LEU A 509 -16.94 -7.89 19.05
C LEU A 509 -15.50 -7.49 18.76
N TYR A 510 -14.55 -8.43 18.84
CA TYR A 510 -13.18 -8.19 18.37
C TYR A 510 -13.19 -7.84 16.88
N SER A 511 -13.99 -8.56 16.08
CA SER A 511 -14.13 -8.28 14.65
C SER A 511 -14.63 -6.87 14.35
N LEU A 512 -15.63 -6.40 15.10
CA LEU A 512 -16.15 -5.03 14.95
C LEU A 512 -15.17 -3.98 15.44
N GLU A 513 -14.35 -4.28 16.44
CA GLU A 513 -13.32 -3.37 16.93
C GLU A 513 -12.20 -3.18 15.92
N GLU A 514 -11.62 -4.27 15.42
CA GLU A 514 -10.60 -4.21 14.37
C GLU A 514 -11.13 -3.54 13.10
N LEU A 515 -12.38 -3.86 12.72
CA LEU A 515 -13.03 -3.21 11.59
C LEU A 515 -13.25 -1.71 11.85
N ARG A 516 -13.70 -1.30 13.05
CA ARG A 516 -13.87 0.12 13.40
C ARG A 516 -12.55 0.88 13.26
N CYS A 517 -11.45 0.31 13.76
CA CYS A 517 -10.12 0.92 13.66
C CYS A 517 -9.72 1.10 12.19
N ASP A 518 -9.92 0.10 11.34
CA ASP A 518 -9.63 0.21 9.90
C ASP A 518 -10.54 1.18 9.16
N LEU A 519 -11.85 1.17 9.42
CA LEU A 519 -12.76 2.13 8.80
C LEU A 519 -12.44 3.57 9.23
N THR A 520 -11.96 3.75 10.46
CA THR A 520 -11.47 5.04 10.95
C THR A 520 -10.17 5.43 10.26
N ALA A 521 -9.19 4.52 10.19
CA ALA A 521 -7.92 4.75 9.50
C ALA A 521 -8.13 5.06 8.02
N PHE A 522 -9.07 4.39 7.35
CA PHE A 522 -9.49 4.72 5.99
C PHE A 522 -10.01 6.15 5.90
N GLY A 523 -10.93 6.54 6.79
CA GLY A 523 -11.48 7.90 6.80
C GLY A 523 -10.44 8.99 7.09
N GLU A 524 -9.48 8.73 7.98
CA GLU A 524 -8.35 9.65 8.18
C GLU A 524 -7.42 9.69 6.96
N ALA A 525 -7.20 8.56 6.30
CA ALA A 525 -6.44 8.51 5.06
C ALA A 525 -7.09 9.33 3.92
N VAL A 526 -8.42 9.37 3.82
CA VAL A 526 -9.12 10.29 2.88
C VAL A 526 -8.82 11.75 3.21
N LYS A 527 -8.86 12.13 4.50
CA LYS A 527 -8.55 13.50 4.93
C LYS A 527 -7.10 13.88 4.65
N LEU A 528 -6.17 12.98 4.95
CA LEU A 528 -4.74 13.16 4.74
C LEU A 528 -4.40 13.27 3.24
N GLU A 529 -5.05 12.50 2.38
CA GLU A 529 -4.93 12.65 0.91
C GLU A 529 -5.33 14.07 0.50
N GLY A 530 -6.49 14.56 0.95
CA GLY A 530 -6.93 15.94 0.67
C GLY A 530 -5.98 17.03 1.18
N GLN A 531 -5.21 16.75 2.23
CA GLN A 531 -4.17 17.63 2.78
C GLN A 531 -2.82 17.52 2.04
N GLY A 532 -2.70 16.62 1.06
CA GLY A 532 -1.49 16.42 0.26
C GLY A 532 -0.48 15.45 0.89
N VAL A 533 -0.90 14.55 1.77
CA VAL A 533 -0.06 13.44 2.25
C VAL A 533 -0.13 12.30 1.24
N PRO A 534 0.94 12.04 0.46
CA PRO A 534 0.83 11.20 -0.73
C PRO A 534 0.64 9.71 -0.40
N HIS A 535 1.13 9.23 0.74
CA HIS A 535 0.96 7.84 1.19
C HIS A 535 -0.49 7.49 1.53
N ALA A 536 -1.32 8.48 1.88
CA ALA A 536 -2.65 8.24 2.44
C ALA A 536 -3.61 7.58 1.44
N ARG A 537 -3.52 7.93 0.16
CA ARG A 537 -4.29 7.25 -0.90
C ARG A 537 -4.00 5.74 -0.96
N TYR A 538 -2.77 5.35 -0.69
CA TYR A 538 -2.36 3.94 -0.71
C TYR A 538 -2.85 3.18 0.52
N VAL A 539 -3.01 3.86 1.66
CA VAL A 539 -3.63 3.27 2.87
C VAL A 539 -5.07 2.85 2.58
N GLN A 540 -5.82 3.68 1.85
CA GLN A 540 -7.18 3.35 1.43
C GLN A 540 -7.21 2.04 0.60
N HIS A 541 -6.32 1.90 -0.37
CA HIS A 541 -6.20 0.67 -1.17
C HIS A 541 -5.75 -0.54 -0.35
N ALA A 542 -4.80 -0.36 0.56
CA ALA A 542 -4.27 -1.43 1.40
C ALA A 542 -5.36 -2.02 2.31
N ILE A 543 -6.07 -1.15 3.05
CA ILE A 543 -7.21 -1.53 3.89
C ILE A 543 -8.25 -2.29 3.06
N LEU A 544 -8.62 -1.74 1.91
CA LEU A 544 -9.63 -2.36 1.04
C LEU A 544 -9.17 -3.76 0.61
N PHE A 545 -7.96 -3.92 0.09
CA PHE A 545 -7.52 -5.20 -0.46
C PHE A 545 -7.29 -6.26 0.61
N ASP A 546 -6.80 -5.89 1.80
CA ASP A 546 -6.66 -6.85 2.88
C ASP A 546 -7.99 -7.31 3.45
N ARG A 547 -8.89 -6.37 3.73
CA ARG A 547 -10.23 -6.69 4.23
C ARG A 547 -11.05 -7.45 3.17
N LEU A 548 -10.92 -7.13 1.89
CA LEU A 548 -11.68 -7.84 0.85
C LEU A 548 -11.05 -9.18 0.44
N PHE A 549 -9.72 -9.31 0.41
CA PHE A 549 -9.07 -10.45 -0.24
C PHE A 549 -8.20 -11.30 0.69
N ARG A 550 -7.37 -10.73 1.56
CA ARG A 550 -6.40 -11.51 2.36
C ARG A 550 -6.98 -12.00 3.67
N PHE A 551 -7.55 -11.13 4.49
CA PHE A 551 -8.02 -11.49 5.84
C PHE A 551 -9.13 -12.55 5.84
N PRO A 552 -10.16 -12.50 4.96
CA PRO A 552 -11.22 -13.51 4.96
C PRO A 552 -10.75 -14.95 4.72
N ILE A 553 -9.63 -15.11 4.01
CA ILE A 553 -9.13 -16.41 3.56
C ILE A 553 -7.87 -16.89 4.30
N THR A 554 -7.32 -16.07 5.20
CA THR A 554 -6.09 -16.39 5.95
C THR A 554 -6.41 -17.12 7.26
N GLY A 555 -5.62 -18.14 7.58
CA GLY A 555 -5.71 -18.89 8.84
C GLY A 555 -6.86 -19.89 8.93
N GLU A 556 -7.05 -20.45 10.13
CA GLU A 556 -8.16 -21.36 10.44
C GLU A 556 -9.48 -20.60 10.61
N ARG A 557 -10.60 -21.33 10.50
CA ARG A 557 -11.96 -20.80 10.72
C ARG A 557 -12.42 -20.96 12.17
N VAL A 558 -11.51 -20.80 13.13
CA VAL A 558 -11.80 -20.88 14.56
C VAL A 558 -11.75 -19.48 15.16
N ARG A 559 -12.92 -18.86 15.29
CA ARG A 559 -13.12 -17.51 15.87
C ARG A 559 -12.26 -16.44 15.18
N ASN A 560 -12.09 -16.58 13.87
CA ASN A 560 -11.32 -15.67 13.03
C ASN A 560 -12.03 -14.32 12.88
N TYR A 561 -11.66 -13.37 13.74
CA TYR A 561 -12.30 -12.07 13.84
C TYR A 561 -11.91 -11.14 12.67
N ASP A 562 -10.66 -11.17 12.20
CA ASP A 562 -10.23 -10.37 11.05
C ASP A 562 -10.95 -10.76 9.78
N GLY A 563 -11.08 -12.06 9.55
CA GLY A 563 -11.81 -12.59 8.41
C GLY A 563 -13.30 -12.26 8.45
N LEU A 564 -13.91 -12.16 9.64
CA LEU A 564 -15.29 -11.71 9.78
C LEU A 564 -15.45 -10.22 9.44
N GLY A 565 -14.52 -9.36 9.88
CA GLY A 565 -14.55 -7.93 9.58
C GLY A 565 -14.45 -7.68 8.08
N GLY A 566 -13.57 -8.42 7.40
CA GLY A 566 -13.45 -8.38 5.95
C GLY A 566 -14.71 -8.82 5.19
N GLN A 567 -15.35 -9.91 5.64
CA GLN A 567 -16.64 -10.35 5.07
C GLN A 567 -17.75 -9.31 5.23
N LEU A 568 -17.77 -8.60 6.37
CA LEU A 568 -18.75 -7.56 6.64
C LEU A 568 -18.57 -6.38 5.69
N LEU A 569 -17.34 -5.87 5.53
CA LEU A 569 -17.03 -4.80 4.57
C LEU A 569 -17.39 -5.21 3.13
N PHE A 570 -16.99 -6.40 2.70
CA PHE A 570 -17.34 -6.91 1.38
C PHE A 570 -18.85 -6.97 1.16
N ALA A 571 -19.59 -7.54 2.14
CA ALA A 571 -21.04 -7.66 2.05
C ALA A 571 -21.73 -6.29 1.99
N TYR A 572 -21.25 -5.30 2.75
CA TYR A 572 -21.75 -3.94 2.72
C TYR A 572 -21.54 -3.29 1.36
N LEU A 573 -20.31 -3.28 0.84
CA LEU A 573 -19.99 -2.68 -0.46
C LEU A 573 -20.73 -3.39 -1.60
N HIS A 574 -20.89 -4.71 -1.50
CA HIS A 574 -21.63 -5.50 -2.49
C HIS A 574 -23.13 -5.17 -2.52
N ARG A 575 -23.78 -5.02 -1.35
CA ARG A 575 -25.20 -4.66 -1.27
C ARG A 575 -25.51 -3.27 -1.81
N ASN A 576 -24.52 -2.39 -1.83
CA ASN A 576 -24.64 -1.01 -2.30
C ASN A 576 -24.15 -0.83 -3.75
N ASP A 577 -23.97 -1.93 -4.50
CA ASP A 577 -23.49 -1.96 -5.89
C ASP A 577 -22.10 -1.33 -6.11
N ILE A 578 -21.30 -1.16 -5.05
CA ILE A 578 -19.93 -0.62 -5.14
C ILE A 578 -18.96 -1.72 -5.55
N VAL A 579 -19.16 -2.94 -5.04
CA VAL A 579 -18.43 -4.14 -5.44
C VAL A 579 -19.39 -5.10 -6.13
N ARG A 580 -19.11 -5.51 -7.36
CA ARG A 580 -19.99 -6.42 -8.10
C ARG A 580 -19.22 -7.62 -8.63
N TRP A 581 -19.83 -8.80 -8.51
CA TRP A 581 -19.34 -10.03 -9.11
C TRP A 581 -20.28 -10.46 -10.23
N THR A 582 -19.85 -10.30 -11.48
CA THR A 582 -20.64 -10.61 -12.68
C THR A 582 -19.73 -11.27 -13.72
N ASP A 583 -20.22 -12.28 -14.42
CA ASP A 583 -19.49 -12.97 -15.51
C ASP A 583 -18.07 -13.43 -15.14
N ASN A 584 -17.90 -13.91 -13.90
CA ASN A 584 -16.63 -14.32 -13.30
C ASN A 584 -15.57 -13.20 -13.25
N ARG A 585 -16.02 -11.97 -13.02
CA ARG A 585 -15.21 -10.78 -12.87
C ARG A 585 -15.68 -9.96 -11.69
N LEU A 586 -14.74 -9.49 -10.89
CA LEU A 586 -14.99 -8.50 -9.85
C LEU A 586 -14.80 -7.10 -10.45
N THR A 587 -15.77 -6.22 -10.24
CA THR A 587 -15.67 -4.79 -10.57
C THR A 587 -15.88 -3.96 -9.32
N ILE A 588 -15.10 -2.88 -9.19
CA ILE A 588 -15.19 -1.92 -8.09
C ILE A 588 -15.49 -0.54 -8.67
N ASP A 589 -16.51 0.11 -8.15
CA ASP A 589 -16.78 1.53 -8.40
C ASP A 589 -15.91 2.38 -7.46
N TRP A 590 -14.68 2.66 -7.92
CA TRP A 590 -13.65 3.35 -7.13
C TRP A 590 -14.07 4.74 -6.62
N GLU A 591 -15.00 5.42 -7.30
CA GLU A 591 -15.48 6.74 -6.87
C GLU A 591 -16.38 6.66 -5.64
N ARG A 592 -17.09 5.55 -5.47
CA ARG A 592 -18.05 5.35 -4.37
C ARG A 592 -17.49 4.60 -3.18
N VAL A 593 -16.24 4.11 -3.26
CA VAL A 593 -15.63 3.33 -2.16
C VAL A 593 -15.53 4.15 -0.88
N ALA A 594 -15.03 5.39 -0.95
CA ALA A 594 -14.83 6.21 0.24
C ALA A 594 -16.15 6.50 0.97
N ASP A 595 -17.20 6.86 0.23
CA ASP A 595 -18.54 7.09 0.78
C ASP A 595 -19.11 5.80 1.39
N GLY A 596 -19.00 4.67 0.70
CA GLY A 596 -19.48 3.38 1.22
C GLY A 596 -18.75 2.93 2.49
N VAL A 597 -17.44 3.16 2.58
CA VAL A 597 -16.64 2.89 3.79
C VAL A 597 -17.07 3.82 4.93
N ALA A 598 -17.30 5.11 4.65
CA ALA A 598 -17.77 6.07 5.63
C ALA A 598 -19.17 5.75 6.16
N ASP A 599 -20.08 5.29 5.30
CA ASP A 599 -21.42 4.89 5.72
C ASP A 599 -21.38 3.68 6.67
N LEU A 600 -20.61 2.64 6.32
CA LEU A 600 -20.44 1.47 7.19
C LEU A 600 -19.79 1.85 8.52
N ARG A 601 -18.79 2.75 8.48
CA ARG A 601 -18.17 3.31 9.68
C ARG A 601 -19.24 3.94 10.58
N GLY A 602 -20.16 4.72 10.01
CA GLY A 602 -21.26 5.33 10.75
C GLY A 602 -22.18 4.31 11.44
N GLU A 603 -22.45 3.16 10.80
CA GLU A 603 -23.22 2.07 11.43
C GLU A 603 -22.49 1.46 12.64
N VAL A 604 -21.19 1.21 12.50
CA VAL A 604 -20.36 0.65 13.57
C VAL A 604 -20.18 1.65 14.71
N GLU A 605 -19.89 2.92 14.41
CA GLU A 605 -19.79 4.00 15.41
C GLU A 605 -21.12 4.22 16.14
N LYS A 606 -22.26 4.08 15.46
CA LYS A 606 -23.57 4.15 16.11
C LYS A 606 -23.79 2.97 17.05
N LEU A 607 -23.43 1.74 16.67
CA LEU A 607 -23.50 0.57 17.56
C LEU A 607 -22.70 0.82 18.85
N TYR A 608 -21.54 1.45 18.71
CA TYR A 608 -20.61 1.79 19.77
C TYR A 608 -21.14 2.91 20.67
N ARG A 609 -21.60 4.02 20.11
CA ARG A 609 -22.23 5.10 20.86
C ARG A 609 -23.43 4.63 21.68
N ASP A 610 -24.29 3.83 21.06
CA ASP A 610 -25.47 3.26 21.72
C ASP A 610 -25.10 2.29 22.86
N SER A 611 -23.84 1.85 22.99
CA SER A 611 -23.44 0.91 24.05
C SER A 611 -23.53 1.52 25.44
N ILE A 612 -23.42 2.85 25.57
CA ILE A 612 -23.52 3.58 26.85
C ILE A 612 -24.87 3.31 27.52
N ASP A 613 -25.92 3.15 26.72
CA ASP A 613 -27.28 2.92 27.19
C ASP A 613 -27.67 1.42 27.25
N ARG A 614 -26.75 0.51 26.90
CA ARG A 614 -27.01 -0.94 26.84
C ARG A 614 -26.34 -1.69 27.98
N SER A 615 -27.06 -2.66 28.54
CA SER A 615 -26.40 -3.71 29.31
C SER A 615 -25.43 -4.51 28.42
N LYS A 616 -24.41 -5.12 29.02
CA LYS A 616 -23.41 -5.93 28.30
C LYS A 616 -24.04 -6.98 27.37
N LEU A 617 -25.03 -7.74 27.83
CA LEU A 617 -25.70 -8.74 27.00
C LEU A 617 -26.55 -8.11 25.89
N ALA A 618 -27.24 -7.01 26.16
CA ALA A 618 -28.02 -6.29 25.15
C ALA A 618 -27.11 -5.74 24.04
N HIS A 619 -25.93 -5.23 24.40
CA HIS A 619 -24.93 -4.79 23.42
C HIS A 619 -24.39 -5.97 22.59
N TRP A 620 -24.09 -7.10 23.23
CA TRP A 620 -23.63 -8.31 22.51
C TRP A 620 -24.65 -8.82 21.49
N LEU A 621 -25.94 -8.78 21.83
CA LEU A 621 -27.04 -9.14 20.93
C LEU A 621 -27.17 -8.15 19.77
N ALA A 622 -27.10 -6.84 20.04
CA ALA A 622 -27.13 -5.81 19.01
C ALA A 622 -25.94 -5.91 18.03
N ALA A 623 -24.75 -6.22 18.55
CA ALA A 623 -23.56 -6.46 17.74
C ALA A 623 -23.72 -7.70 16.86
N HIS A 624 -24.28 -8.80 17.40
CA HIS A 624 -24.59 -10.01 16.63
C HIS A 624 -25.62 -9.71 15.54
N GLU A 625 -26.66 -8.94 15.84
CA GLU A 625 -27.69 -8.53 14.87
C GLU A 625 -27.11 -7.68 13.74
N LEU A 626 -26.25 -6.69 14.04
CA LEU A 626 -25.57 -5.88 13.02
C LEU A 626 -24.76 -6.77 12.08
N VAL A 627 -23.89 -7.63 12.61
CA VAL A 627 -23.08 -8.54 11.80
C VAL A 627 -23.96 -9.50 11.01
N GLY A 628 -24.96 -10.10 11.67
CA GLY A 628 -25.94 -11.02 11.09
C GLY A 628 -26.78 -10.42 9.98
N SER A 629 -26.97 -9.09 10.00
CA SER A 629 -27.66 -8.38 8.94
C SER A 629 -26.87 -8.46 7.63
N TYR A 630 -25.54 -8.50 7.65
CA TYR A 630 -24.65 -8.52 6.48
C TYR A 630 -24.09 -9.90 6.15
N VAL A 631 -23.58 -10.61 7.16
CA VAL A 631 -22.98 -11.93 7.07
C VAL A 631 -23.89 -12.92 7.79
N ALA A 632 -24.44 -13.89 7.06
CA ALA A 632 -25.40 -14.83 7.65
C ALA A 632 -24.73 -15.67 8.75
N PRO A 633 -25.33 -15.77 9.95
CA PRO A 633 -24.82 -16.65 10.99
C PRO A 633 -24.99 -18.12 10.59
N HIS A 634 -24.16 -18.99 11.16
CA HIS A 634 -24.24 -20.43 10.94
C HIS A 634 -25.65 -20.95 11.32
N PRO A 635 -26.27 -21.86 10.54
CA PRO A 635 -27.63 -22.35 10.80
C PRO A 635 -27.83 -22.97 12.20
N ALA A 636 -26.75 -23.50 12.79
CA ALA A 636 -26.76 -24.07 14.14
C ALA A 636 -26.52 -23.05 15.27
N SER A 637 -26.33 -21.77 14.95
CA SER A 637 -26.06 -20.71 15.92
C SER A 637 -27.12 -20.67 17.02
N VAL A 638 -26.68 -20.70 18.27
CA VAL A 638 -27.55 -20.48 19.45
C VAL A 638 -27.87 -19.00 19.60
N TRP A 639 -26.91 -18.13 19.27
CA TRP A 639 -27.07 -16.67 19.33
C TRP A 639 -28.12 -16.15 18.34
N ALA A 640 -28.15 -16.69 17.13
CA ALA A 640 -29.15 -16.33 16.11
C ALA A 640 -30.58 -16.73 16.50
N LYS A 641 -30.77 -17.65 17.46
CA LYS A 641 -32.08 -18.03 18.00
C LYS A 641 -32.59 -17.04 19.07
N GLY A 642 -31.77 -16.06 19.46
CA GLY A 642 -32.12 -15.02 20.41
C GLY A 642 -31.94 -15.41 21.88
N ILE A 643 -32.25 -14.46 22.76
CA ILE A 643 -31.93 -14.54 24.20
C ILE A 643 -32.49 -15.78 24.91
N ALA A 644 -33.65 -16.28 24.48
CA ALA A 644 -34.30 -17.44 25.09
C ALA A 644 -33.54 -18.76 24.86
N ALA A 645 -32.66 -18.82 23.85
CA ALA A 645 -31.84 -20.00 23.56
C ALA A 645 -30.46 -19.94 24.26
N LEU A 646 -30.06 -18.78 24.79
CA LEU A 646 -28.76 -18.61 25.41
C LEU A 646 -28.72 -19.19 26.84
N PRO A 647 -27.59 -19.79 27.26
CA PRO A 647 -27.40 -20.22 28.64
C PRO A 647 -27.55 -19.07 29.64
N GLU A 648 -27.99 -19.39 30.87
CA GLU A 648 -28.15 -18.38 31.93
C GLU A 648 -26.82 -17.75 32.36
N GLU A 649 -25.77 -18.56 32.52
CA GLU A 649 -24.46 -18.07 32.93
C GLU A 649 -23.72 -17.33 31.80
N GLN A 650 -23.14 -16.16 32.11
CA GLN A 650 -22.41 -15.34 31.13
C GLN A 650 -21.24 -16.08 30.48
N LYS A 651 -20.48 -16.85 31.26
CA LYS A 651 -19.35 -17.64 30.75
C LYS A 651 -19.83 -18.66 29.72
N ALA A 652 -20.92 -19.36 30.03
CA ALA A 652 -21.54 -20.34 29.15
C ALA A 652 -22.13 -19.71 27.88
N LYS A 653 -22.59 -18.44 27.92
CA LYS A 653 -22.99 -17.71 26.69
C LYS A 653 -21.84 -17.55 25.71
N VAL A 654 -20.65 -17.18 26.19
CA VAL A 654 -19.46 -17.06 25.32
C VAL A 654 -19.01 -18.43 24.81
N ASP A 655 -19.16 -19.49 25.62
CA ASP A 655 -18.88 -20.86 25.20
C ASP A 655 -19.89 -21.41 24.18
N ALA A 656 -21.10 -20.86 24.12
CA ALA A 656 -22.11 -21.21 23.12
C ALA A 656 -21.83 -20.63 21.73
N VAL A 657 -20.81 -19.76 21.59
CA VAL A 657 -20.35 -19.25 20.29
C VAL A 657 -19.63 -20.37 19.54
N LEU A 658 -20.07 -20.65 18.32
CA LEU A 658 -19.45 -21.66 17.47
C LEU A 658 -18.01 -21.26 17.08
N ALA A 659 -17.20 -22.25 16.69
CA ALA A 659 -15.88 -21.98 16.14
C ALA A 659 -15.99 -21.08 14.90
N ASP A 660 -16.92 -21.37 13.99
CA ASP A 660 -17.24 -20.52 12.83
C ASP A 660 -18.71 -20.07 12.94
N GLU A 661 -18.96 -19.09 13.80
CA GLU A 661 -20.31 -18.51 14.03
C GLU A 661 -20.85 -17.84 12.76
N PHE A 662 -19.96 -17.29 11.94
CA PHE A 662 -20.24 -16.60 10.68
C PHE A 662 -19.40 -17.21 9.55
N PRO A 663 -19.88 -18.31 8.94
CA PRO A 663 -19.11 -19.07 7.96
C PRO A 663 -18.89 -18.28 6.66
N LEU A 664 -17.90 -18.73 5.88
CA LEU A 664 -17.59 -18.12 4.59
C LEU A 664 -18.78 -18.15 3.64
N SER A 665 -18.99 -17.05 2.93
CA SER A 665 -19.91 -17.02 1.78
C SER A 665 -19.41 -17.94 0.66
N MET A 666 -20.30 -18.30 -0.28
CA MET A 666 -19.92 -19.10 -1.46
C MET A 666 -18.78 -18.46 -2.27
N PHE A 667 -18.73 -17.13 -2.32
CA PHE A 667 -17.64 -16.39 -2.95
C PHE A 667 -16.31 -16.64 -2.23
N TYR A 668 -16.28 -16.48 -0.91
CA TYR A 668 -15.05 -16.66 -0.12
C TYR A 668 -14.60 -18.12 -0.02
N GLU A 669 -15.52 -19.08 0.03
CA GLU A 669 -15.21 -20.50 -0.10
C GLU A 669 -14.44 -20.81 -1.38
N ALA A 670 -14.90 -20.26 -2.51
CA ALA A 670 -14.22 -20.43 -3.79
C ALA A 670 -12.88 -19.70 -3.84
N LEU A 671 -12.81 -18.46 -3.34
CA LEU A 671 -11.59 -17.66 -3.31
C LEU A 671 -10.51 -18.33 -2.44
N ARG A 672 -10.87 -18.77 -1.24
CA ARG A 672 -9.98 -19.49 -0.32
C ARG A 672 -9.37 -20.71 -0.99
N ARG A 673 -10.18 -21.55 -1.65
CA ARG A 673 -9.69 -22.74 -2.35
C ARG A 673 -8.67 -22.41 -3.44
N LYS A 674 -8.83 -21.28 -4.12
CA LYS A 674 -7.89 -20.86 -5.18
C LYS A 674 -6.59 -20.26 -4.64
N LEU A 675 -6.63 -19.63 -3.47
CA LEU A 675 -5.52 -18.82 -2.97
C LEU A 675 -4.83 -19.40 -1.72
N THR A 676 -5.29 -20.55 -1.20
CA THR A 676 -4.68 -21.17 -0.01
C THR A 676 -3.18 -21.37 -0.18
N ASP A 677 -2.73 -21.94 -1.30
CA ASP A 677 -1.30 -22.17 -1.54
C ASP A 677 -0.50 -20.85 -1.61
N VAL A 678 -1.12 -19.78 -2.13
CA VAL A 678 -0.49 -18.45 -2.17
C VAL A 678 -0.33 -17.90 -0.75
N VAL A 679 -1.37 -17.99 0.09
CA VAL A 679 -1.32 -17.55 1.49
C VAL A 679 -0.26 -18.35 2.25
N GLU A 680 -0.25 -19.68 2.13
CA GLU A 680 0.74 -20.53 2.82
C GLU A 680 2.17 -20.24 2.36
N SER A 681 2.36 -19.87 1.09
CA SER A 681 3.67 -19.48 0.55
C SER A 681 4.24 -18.17 1.12
N THR A 682 3.47 -17.45 1.95
CA THR A 682 3.93 -16.21 2.61
C THR A 682 4.45 -16.45 4.04
N LYS A 683 4.56 -17.69 4.51
CA LYS A 683 5.22 -17.99 5.81
C LYS A 683 6.68 -17.59 5.75
N GLY A 684 7.17 -16.95 6.81
CA GLY A 684 8.56 -16.51 6.90
C GLY A 684 8.97 -15.44 5.88
N LEU A 685 8.02 -14.88 5.11
CA LEU A 685 8.32 -13.89 4.09
C LEU A 685 8.88 -12.61 4.74
N ARG A 686 9.93 -12.06 4.14
CA ARG A 686 10.51 -10.74 4.44
C ARG A 686 10.71 -9.97 3.12
N ALA A 687 10.89 -8.66 3.22
CA ALA A 687 11.09 -7.77 2.07
C ALA A 687 12.25 -8.19 1.16
#